data_AF-A0A6A5SE95-F1
#
_entry.id   AF-A0A6A5SE95-F1
#
_cell.length_a   1.000
_cell.length_b   1.000
_cell.length_c   1.000
_cell.angle_alpha   90.00
_cell.angle_beta   90.00
_cell.angle_gamma   90.00
#
_symmetry.space_group_name_H-M   'P 1'
#
loop_
_entity.id
_entity.type
_entity.pdbx_description
1 polymer ?
#
loop_
_entity_poly.entity_id
_entity_poly.type
_entity_poly.pdbx_seq_one_letter_code
_entity_poly.pdbx_strand_id
1 'polypeptide(L)'
;MSLKPAPIVQAPFFYPVGNTPAVCLTQSLPPELDADLLLLGCGDFRNILFTVYGGAQQSSRQIDFTCCDIEAEIIARNILALTLIIDDAEGVRVLQLWNIYYHAQAKKLLAHAESMNNWDQSSYASSVSKLWELYATNQSQVDQWKAAKRCQVDRVPGSSLVLGGLRSAAPLVEKGLPDTGTCFEDKRPIQKATIAIPLFACERSGLLLHYGTAPTTADSPLAVPGANFPGSQSMTQDLQAVIGQLSAWCSAFRCAATRVTIRYHHQANHESSTAFWFRNPHTYTALDLDSPNYMRDGSAPTAFDVIDTSNLLDHLGTLNVLTACTPLLRRLPTSTLRTEMLVPREATVAESVKSLLCGLKPAHYWTNATATWNANSFLRHLPNGEEIRSALNRHIISGSRLYLEMFQDESWANRFSMFNLRNIGMTQKSIQSFDLYTRAGFTAVLRCIKTSKVVDWTQFMNELVGGHILNDQTLDMGPHHFQSFFAHIDLLSLTNLGELLNGWRPLTQDLKGSFQNWTDIPSVVCVTLVVPRKVVAMFDDINKGNGTPICELQVQSSVSMKQAIYPDIQMGFGTVELSGQAFTNDYVVSVREDPKGWRGSAPMVVSVVVSTRALVEYGDAAGRVVFQLKNTPAVLATFSSRLGMFLQLHQSAVGQKDVFVSRYRPNMLGHISIDEAIKITVRPLLDAAARQFQYVQIRYDFCSGEPKRLLQSGGIVEFHALNPFNLVMVIGSTYQKSVALPLPVNVEVGKVKIARKSLWIEYLAPVAKVQELISRPDCVFPIHLDLESRPILDQLHYIDSDALPELQNNTKNTHASWLMAHASISATMSSSEERQYAKISANKSLVMPGRLGVKESLHSIYAHIFGLAGQSKSRAFCLLSESIEIGMLFVNSIRLDVSNQSVLIDGAFVPLHSGPSLEQIRQLLKKSSEQAVTVQMQKEEMAFWMHLQPAFAERCRRWQHKPGCGYRAHGRVPISSEPGERFMCTCGLGFFPSDYLKDLRGFKELSAHAVRVAIPLIFASPISPDVIGALSITSSTARSKPTPTAPAQVQHNRGAKPHLDDLDSKKGTCLVCGAKSTREGARLLKCDGCQFAQYCSKECQVKDWKEHKHICKQLKEVNS
;
A
#
# COMPACT_ATOMS: atom_id res chain seq x y z
N MET A 1 11.62 17.42 -10.29
CA MET A 1 10.41 17.19 -11.11
C MET A 1 9.30 16.84 -10.14
N SER A 2 8.07 17.34 -10.29
CA SER A 2 6.98 16.80 -9.47
C SER A 2 6.46 15.55 -10.20
N LEU A 3 6.55 14.37 -9.59
CA LEU A 3 5.97 13.13 -10.15
C LEU A 3 4.48 12.98 -9.82
N LYS A 4 3.89 14.01 -9.20
CA LYS A 4 2.49 14.08 -8.81
C LYS A 4 1.92 15.48 -9.07
N PRO A 5 0.59 15.62 -9.17
CA PRO A 5 -0.03 16.93 -9.27
C PRO A 5 0.23 17.78 -8.02
N ALA A 6 0.38 19.08 -8.20
CA ALA A 6 0.64 20.01 -7.10
C ALA A 6 -0.67 20.72 -6.68
N PRO A 7 -1.16 20.52 -5.44
CA PRO A 7 -2.26 21.32 -4.91
C PRO A 7 -1.81 22.77 -4.67
N ILE A 8 -2.71 23.75 -4.78
CA ILE A 8 -2.39 25.16 -4.54
C ILE A 8 -1.81 25.40 -3.14
N VAL A 9 -2.40 24.75 -2.13
CA VAL A 9 -1.90 24.75 -0.75
C VAL A 9 -1.59 23.31 -0.38
N GLN A 10 -0.46 23.12 0.31
CA GLN A 10 -0.21 21.87 0.99
C GLN A 10 -1.12 21.86 2.25
N ALA A 11 -2.20 21.07 2.24
CA ALA A 11 -2.95 20.73 3.45
C ALA A 11 -2.58 19.31 3.89
N PRO A 12 -1.44 19.09 4.57
CA PRO A 12 -1.27 17.82 5.25
C PRO A 12 -2.31 17.77 6.39
N PHE A 13 -2.94 16.63 6.53
CA PHE A 13 -3.47 16.29 7.84
C PHE A 13 -2.28 16.07 8.76
N PHE A 14 -2.35 16.56 10.00
CA PHE A 14 -1.42 16.19 11.05
C PHE A 14 -1.85 14.84 11.62
N TYR A 15 -1.01 13.81 11.52
CA TYR A 15 -1.29 12.45 12.01
C TYR A 15 -0.53 12.11 13.29
N PRO A 16 -0.86 12.73 14.45
CA PRO A 16 -0.05 12.55 15.64
C PRO A 16 -0.19 11.17 16.30
N VAL A 17 -1.14 10.35 15.84
CA VAL A 17 -1.39 8.98 16.32
C VAL A 17 -1.62 8.10 15.10
N GLY A 18 -0.97 6.94 15.07
CA GLY A 18 -1.19 5.96 14.01
C GLY A 18 -2.57 5.32 14.09
N ASN A 19 -3.18 5.10 12.92
CA ASN A 19 -4.53 4.54 12.76
C ASN A 19 -4.54 3.07 12.24
N THR A 20 -3.38 2.44 12.17
CA THR A 20 -3.17 1.00 11.84
C THR A 20 -2.62 0.24 13.05
N PRO A 21 -2.57 -1.11 13.12
CA PRO A 21 -1.87 -1.80 14.21
C PRO A 21 -0.36 -1.51 14.24
N ALA A 22 0.28 -1.78 15.38
CA ALA A 22 1.74 -1.84 15.44
C ALA A 22 2.26 -3.05 14.63
N VAL A 23 3.32 -2.83 13.85
CA VAL A 23 3.89 -3.81 12.93
C VAL A 23 5.31 -4.17 13.33
N CYS A 24 5.63 -5.47 13.38
CA CYS A 24 7.00 -5.96 13.48
C CYS A 24 7.65 -5.90 12.10
N LEU A 25 8.52 -4.91 11.88
CA LEU A 25 9.15 -4.65 10.59
C LEU A 25 10.16 -5.74 10.20
N THR A 26 10.70 -6.47 11.16
CA THR A 26 11.64 -7.57 10.90
C THR A 26 10.98 -8.93 10.72
N GLN A 27 9.64 -9.01 10.68
CA GLN A 27 8.93 -10.30 10.63
C GLN A 27 9.16 -11.09 9.33
N SER A 28 9.69 -10.48 8.27
CA SER A 28 10.08 -11.15 7.02
C SER A 28 11.54 -11.62 7.02
N LEU A 29 12.31 -11.30 8.06
CA LEU A 29 13.73 -11.59 8.15
C LEU A 29 13.97 -12.72 9.17
N PRO A 30 14.84 -13.69 8.85
CA PRO A 30 15.31 -14.65 9.85
C PRO A 30 15.83 -13.96 11.12
N PRO A 31 15.68 -14.58 12.30
CA PRO A 31 16.06 -13.97 13.58
C PRO A 31 17.53 -13.53 13.69
N GLU A 32 18.43 -14.19 12.96
CA GLU A 32 19.87 -13.96 12.99
C GLU A 32 20.39 -12.87 12.04
N LEU A 33 19.60 -12.39 11.08
CA LEU A 33 20.08 -11.39 10.12
C LEU A 33 20.02 -9.98 10.70
N ASP A 34 20.99 -9.13 10.41
CA ASP A 34 20.85 -7.70 10.66
C ASP A 34 19.75 -7.10 9.75
N ALA A 35 19.25 -5.92 10.11
CA ALA A 35 18.11 -5.33 9.42
C ALA A 35 18.29 -3.82 9.17
N ASP A 36 18.39 -3.44 7.90
CA ASP A 36 18.27 -2.05 7.46
C ASP A 36 16.82 -1.77 7.04
N LEU A 37 16.15 -0.87 7.76
CA LEU A 37 14.72 -0.61 7.65
C LEU A 37 14.46 0.84 7.20
N LEU A 38 13.71 1.04 6.11
CA LEU A 38 13.27 2.36 5.65
C LEU A 38 11.78 2.56 5.96
N LEU A 39 11.45 3.58 6.75
CA LEU A 39 10.08 3.91 7.11
C LEU A 39 9.69 5.21 6.41
N LEU A 40 8.89 5.11 5.34
CA LEU A 40 8.34 6.25 4.60
C LEU A 40 6.95 6.58 5.15
N GLY A 41 6.81 7.75 5.79
CA GLY A 41 5.63 8.07 6.59
C GLY A 41 5.66 7.31 7.91
N CYS A 42 6.76 7.47 8.66
CA CYS A 42 7.05 6.66 9.84
C CYS A 42 5.99 6.78 10.95
N GLY A 43 5.23 7.89 11.00
CA GLY A 43 4.17 8.07 11.98
C GLY A 43 4.72 8.09 13.41
N ASP A 44 3.94 7.62 14.38
CA ASP A 44 4.40 7.54 15.78
C ASP A 44 5.45 6.43 16.02
N PHE A 45 6.06 6.40 17.22
CA PHE A 45 7.16 5.49 17.54
C PHE A 45 6.77 4.01 17.69
N ARG A 46 5.49 3.63 17.57
CA ARG A 46 5.03 2.29 17.96
C ARG A 46 5.64 1.16 17.11
N ASN A 47 5.86 1.39 15.82
CA ASN A 47 6.43 0.37 14.93
C ASN A 47 7.90 0.10 15.30
N ILE A 48 8.64 1.15 15.69
CA ILE A 48 10.01 1.03 16.19
C ILE A 48 10.01 0.21 17.49
N LEU A 49 9.22 0.65 18.48
CA LEU A 49 9.17 -0.01 19.79
C LEU A 49 8.69 -1.47 19.69
N PHE A 50 7.66 -1.74 18.89
CA PHE A 50 7.13 -3.10 18.72
C PHE A 50 8.09 -4.00 17.93
N THR A 51 8.78 -3.48 16.91
CA THR A 51 9.82 -4.24 16.19
C THR A 51 10.97 -4.61 17.11
N VAL A 52 11.43 -3.65 17.93
CA VAL A 52 12.48 -3.91 18.91
C VAL A 52 11.97 -4.90 19.95
N TYR A 53 10.81 -4.68 20.56
CA TYR A 53 10.22 -5.62 21.52
C TYR A 53 10.06 -7.04 20.97
N GLY A 54 9.59 -7.19 19.73
CA GLY A 54 9.41 -8.46 19.05
C GLY A 54 10.70 -9.17 18.62
N GLY A 55 11.88 -8.54 18.79
CA GLY A 55 13.18 -9.13 18.47
C GLY A 55 14.29 -8.98 19.54
N ALA A 56 14.10 -8.11 20.53
CA ALA A 56 15.15 -7.60 21.41
C ALA A 56 15.62 -8.58 22.48
N GLN A 57 14.75 -9.48 22.95
CA GLN A 57 15.07 -10.29 24.11
C GLN A 57 16.09 -11.41 23.80
N GLN A 58 16.31 -11.78 22.53
CA GLN A 58 17.14 -12.96 22.19
C GLN A 58 17.95 -12.85 20.90
N SER A 59 17.62 -11.94 19.98
CA SER A 59 18.43 -11.77 18.77
C SER A 59 19.65 -10.91 19.08
N SER A 60 20.84 -11.24 18.56
CA SER A 60 22.03 -10.38 18.57
C SER A 60 22.04 -9.38 17.40
N ARG A 61 20.96 -9.34 16.59
CA ARG A 61 20.89 -8.53 15.37
C ARG A 61 21.05 -7.04 15.66
N GLN A 62 21.71 -6.37 14.73
CA GLN A 62 21.74 -4.92 14.58
C GLN A 62 20.49 -4.48 13.80
N ILE A 63 19.85 -3.41 14.24
CA ILE A 63 18.67 -2.84 13.57
C ILE A 63 18.94 -1.37 13.28
N ASP A 64 18.90 -0.98 12.02
CA ASP A 64 19.06 0.40 11.57
C ASP A 64 17.74 0.92 10.99
N PHE A 65 17.09 1.83 11.71
CA PHE A 65 15.87 2.50 11.26
C PHE A 65 16.23 3.81 10.57
N THR A 66 15.91 3.92 9.28
CA THR A 66 15.89 5.18 8.54
C THR A 66 14.45 5.68 8.46
N CYS A 67 14.12 6.69 9.26
CA CYS A 67 12.77 7.25 9.39
C CYS A 67 12.61 8.53 8.58
N CYS A 68 11.60 8.54 7.71
CA CYS A 68 11.21 9.67 6.88
C CYS A 68 9.75 10.04 7.15
N ASP A 69 9.47 11.30 7.39
CA ASP A 69 8.10 11.82 7.46
C ASP A 69 8.00 13.18 6.76
N ILE A 70 6.82 13.47 6.21
CA ILE A 70 6.54 14.77 5.60
C ILE A 70 6.29 15.84 6.68
N GLU A 71 5.90 15.42 7.88
CA GLU A 71 5.63 16.24 9.05
C GLU A 71 6.87 16.24 9.97
N ALA A 72 7.59 17.37 10.03
CA ALA A 72 8.73 17.53 10.91
C ALA A 72 8.34 17.40 12.40
N GLU A 73 7.08 17.73 12.72
CA GLU A 73 6.47 17.58 14.03
C GLU A 73 6.40 16.12 14.49
N ILE A 74 6.15 15.18 13.57
CA ILE A 74 6.16 13.74 13.87
C ILE A 74 7.56 13.27 14.21
N ILE A 75 8.55 13.67 13.42
CA ILE A 75 9.97 13.38 13.67
C ILE A 75 10.40 13.90 15.05
N ALA A 76 10.11 15.16 15.35
CA ALA A 76 10.47 15.79 16.62
C ALA A 76 9.81 15.08 17.83
N ARG A 77 8.53 14.70 17.72
CA ARG A 77 7.82 13.95 18.77
C ARG A 77 8.44 12.58 19.03
N ASN A 78 8.83 11.87 17.98
CA ASN A 78 9.47 10.56 18.11
C ASN A 78 10.85 10.67 18.76
N ILE A 79 11.67 11.66 18.35
CA ILE A 79 12.97 11.92 18.99
C ILE A 79 12.80 12.14 20.49
N LEU A 80 11.85 13.01 20.89
CA LEU A 80 11.58 13.28 22.29
C LEU A 80 11.19 12.01 23.05
N ALA A 81 10.21 11.26 22.53
CA ALA A 81 9.72 10.06 23.20
C ALA A 81 10.81 9.00 23.37
N LEU A 82 11.59 8.73 22.33
CA LEU A 82 12.64 7.71 22.37
C LEU A 82 13.79 8.13 23.29
N THR A 83 14.12 9.42 23.34
CA THR A 83 15.11 9.96 24.30
C THR A 83 14.62 9.78 25.74
N LEU A 84 13.36 10.13 26.02
CA LEU A 84 12.77 9.94 27.35
C LEU A 84 12.73 8.46 27.78
N ILE A 85 12.57 7.52 26.85
CA ILE A 85 12.63 6.08 27.13
C ILE A 85 14.03 5.66 27.57
N ILE A 86 15.08 6.16 26.90
CA ILE A 86 16.48 5.85 27.23
C ILE A 86 16.89 6.49 28.56
N ASP A 87 16.50 7.74 28.79
CA ASP A 87 16.79 8.45 30.05
C ASP A 87 16.11 7.79 31.25
N ASP A 88 14.96 7.12 31.04
CA ASP A 88 14.25 6.36 32.07
C ASP A 88 14.87 4.98 32.31
N ALA A 89 16.14 4.97 32.75
CA ALA A 89 16.94 3.77 32.98
C ALA A 89 16.21 2.71 33.83
N GLU A 90 15.52 3.15 34.89
CA GLU A 90 14.78 2.27 35.82
C GLU A 90 13.34 1.96 35.35
N GLY A 91 12.87 2.57 34.26
CA GLY A 91 11.53 2.31 33.71
C GLY A 91 10.35 2.81 34.55
N VAL A 92 10.59 3.67 35.54
CA VAL A 92 9.57 4.12 36.51
C VAL A 92 8.72 5.28 36.00
N ARG A 93 9.09 5.90 34.87
CA ARG A 93 8.42 7.09 34.31
C ARG A 93 7.53 6.79 33.11
N VAL A 94 7.19 5.52 32.84
CA VAL A 94 6.32 5.13 31.71
C VAL A 94 4.97 5.87 31.69
N LEU A 95 4.36 6.12 32.85
CA LEU A 95 3.13 6.91 32.94
C LEU A 95 3.35 8.38 32.58
N GLN A 96 4.50 8.95 32.94
CA GLN A 96 4.86 10.31 32.56
C GLN A 96 5.11 10.40 31.06
N LEU A 97 5.79 9.40 30.46
CA LEU A 97 5.97 9.30 29.01
C LEU A 97 4.64 9.21 28.27
N TRP A 98 3.75 8.30 28.70
CA TRP A 98 2.39 8.18 28.16
C TRP A 98 1.65 9.51 28.25
N ASN A 99 1.74 10.17 29.40
CA ASN A 99 1.12 11.47 29.59
C ASN A 99 1.75 12.56 28.73
N ILE A 100 3.07 12.62 28.56
CA ILE A 100 3.73 13.61 27.71
C ILE A 100 3.32 13.41 26.26
N TYR A 101 3.31 12.16 25.78
CA TYR A 101 3.08 11.84 24.38
C TYR A 101 1.59 11.89 23.99
N TYR A 102 0.70 11.54 24.92
CA TYR A 102 -0.75 11.41 24.69
C TYR A 102 -1.66 12.30 25.55
N HIS A 103 -1.19 13.04 26.59
CA HIS A 103 -2.10 13.76 27.53
C HIS A 103 -1.73 15.17 28.05
N ALA A 104 -0.46 15.60 28.13
CA ALA A 104 -0.07 16.66 29.09
C ALA A 104 0.52 17.96 28.51
N GLN A 105 0.20 19.07 29.22
CA GLN A 105 0.58 20.48 29.03
C GLN A 105 2.10 20.75 29.01
N ALA A 106 2.60 21.33 27.91
CA ALA A 106 4.01 21.60 27.64
C ALA A 106 4.70 22.61 28.59
N LYS A 107 3.94 23.37 29.40
CA LYS A 107 4.49 24.39 30.29
C LYS A 107 5.45 23.85 31.37
N LYS A 108 5.30 22.59 31.80
CA LYS A 108 6.21 21.97 32.79
C LYS A 108 7.53 21.49 32.19
N LEU A 109 7.55 21.12 30.91
CA LEU A 109 8.77 20.66 30.22
C LEU A 109 9.74 21.83 29.96
N LEU A 110 9.21 23.01 29.65
CA LEU A 110 10.00 24.24 29.48
C LEU A 110 10.78 24.63 30.75
N ALA A 111 10.21 24.33 31.93
CA ALA A 111 10.83 24.60 33.23
C ALA A 111 11.90 23.57 33.63
N HIS A 112 12.06 22.46 32.89
CA HIS A 112 13.12 21.46 33.13
C HIS A 112 14.28 21.58 32.13
N ALA A 113 14.18 22.46 31.13
CA ALA A 113 15.23 22.72 30.12
C ALA A 113 16.26 23.77 30.60
N GLU A 114 16.57 23.81 31.91
CA GLU A 114 17.12 24.96 32.65
C GLU A 114 18.52 25.48 32.26
N SER A 115 19.15 25.04 31.17
CA SER A 115 20.07 25.96 30.49
C SER A 115 20.17 25.69 28.99
N MET A 116 19.80 26.71 28.21
CA MET A 116 20.01 26.78 26.76
C MET A 116 21.48 26.45 26.39
N ASN A 117 22.43 26.85 27.24
CA ASN A 117 23.87 26.62 27.02
C ASN A 117 24.30 25.14 27.03
N ASN A 118 23.67 24.26 27.83
CA ASN A 118 23.98 22.83 27.82
C ASN A 118 23.28 22.09 26.66
N TRP A 119 22.10 22.56 26.25
CA TRP A 119 21.36 21.99 25.13
C TRP A 119 21.97 22.41 23.79
N ASP A 120 22.42 23.66 23.63
CA ASP A 120 23.11 24.17 22.42
C ASP A 120 24.46 23.50 22.14
N GLN A 121 25.08 22.90 23.16
CA GLN A 121 26.29 22.06 23.04
C GLN A 121 25.97 20.60 22.69
N SER A 122 24.70 20.20 22.67
CA SER A 122 24.28 18.86 22.29
C SER A 122 24.08 18.74 20.77
N SER A 123 24.20 17.53 20.24
CA SER A 123 23.97 17.24 18.82
C SER A 123 22.52 17.39 18.34
N TYR A 124 21.58 17.80 19.20
CA TYR A 124 20.13 17.71 18.95
C TYR A 124 19.40 19.08 18.95
N ALA A 125 20.13 20.20 19.06
CA ALA A 125 19.59 21.42 19.67
C ALA A 125 18.68 22.32 18.81
N SER A 126 19.04 22.55 17.54
CA SER A 126 18.63 23.78 16.83
C SER A 126 17.20 23.80 16.29
N SER A 127 16.57 22.64 16.05
CA SER A 127 15.21 22.56 15.49
C SER A 127 14.11 22.33 16.54
N VAL A 128 14.49 21.80 17.71
CA VAL A 128 13.55 21.31 18.73
C VAL A 128 13.16 22.41 19.74
N SER A 129 14.08 23.33 20.04
CA SER A 129 13.87 24.45 20.98
C SER A 129 12.73 25.40 20.56
N LYS A 130 12.64 25.75 19.27
CA LYS A 130 11.53 26.56 18.72
C LYS A 130 10.16 25.88 18.85
N LEU A 131 10.09 24.55 18.76
CA LEU A 131 8.85 23.80 18.92
C LEU A 131 8.37 23.80 20.38
N TRP A 132 9.30 23.82 21.34
CA TRP A 132 8.98 23.83 22.78
C TRP A 132 8.46 25.18 23.27
N GLU A 133 9.04 26.29 22.79
CA GLU A 133 8.50 27.63 23.02
C GLU A 133 7.06 27.76 22.48
N LEU A 134 6.81 27.18 21.30
CA LEU A 134 5.49 27.11 20.68
C LEU A 134 4.47 26.34 21.54
N TYR A 135 4.79 25.13 21.99
CA TYR A 135 3.84 24.32 22.76
C TYR A 135 3.42 24.96 24.10
N ALA A 136 4.18 25.93 24.60
CA ALA A 136 3.83 26.70 25.79
C ALA A 136 2.74 27.78 25.56
N THR A 137 2.42 28.11 24.30
CA THR A 137 1.44 29.13 23.91
C THR A 137 0.07 28.52 23.53
N ASN A 138 -1.00 28.85 24.27
CA ASN A 138 -2.27 28.11 24.28
C ASN A 138 -3.28 28.46 23.16
N GLN A 139 -3.10 29.55 22.39
CA GLN A 139 -4.19 30.15 21.59
C GLN A 139 -4.46 29.43 20.25
N SER A 140 -3.42 28.99 19.52
CA SER A 140 -3.54 28.36 18.18
C SER A 140 -4.17 26.96 18.21
N GLN A 141 -4.13 26.31 19.37
CA GLN A 141 -4.54 24.92 19.60
C GLN A 141 -6.06 24.72 19.56
N VAL A 142 -6.81 25.72 20.03
CA VAL A 142 -8.29 25.66 20.11
C VAL A 142 -8.94 25.71 18.74
N ASP A 143 -8.37 26.48 17.81
CA ASP A 143 -8.93 26.66 16.47
C ASP A 143 -8.64 25.44 15.57
N GLN A 144 -7.46 24.83 15.69
CA GLN A 144 -7.12 23.58 14.98
C GLN A 144 -8.03 22.42 15.37
N TRP A 145 -8.32 22.25 16.66
CA TRP A 145 -9.23 21.21 17.14
C TRP A 145 -10.66 21.39 16.63
N LYS A 146 -11.18 22.63 16.62
CA LYS A 146 -12.50 22.94 16.06
C LYS A 146 -12.54 22.65 14.55
N ALA A 147 -11.48 22.96 13.82
CA ALA A 147 -11.38 22.66 12.39
C ALA A 147 -11.39 21.15 12.12
N ALA A 148 -10.62 20.36 12.90
CA ALA A 148 -10.61 18.90 12.80
C ALA A 148 -12.00 18.28 13.03
N LYS A 149 -12.73 18.74 14.05
CA LYS A 149 -14.11 18.30 14.32
C LYS A 149 -15.07 18.67 13.18
N ARG A 150 -14.93 19.85 12.57
CA ARG A 150 -15.73 20.23 11.39
C ARG A 150 -15.44 19.30 10.21
N CYS A 151 -14.16 19.05 9.90
CA CYS A 151 -13.78 18.10 8.84
C CYS A 151 -14.30 16.68 9.09
N GLN A 152 -14.36 16.22 10.35
CA GLN A 152 -14.95 14.93 10.72
C GLN A 152 -16.45 14.87 10.37
N VAL A 153 -17.20 15.92 10.72
CA VAL A 153 -18.64 16.04 10.44
C VAL A 153 -18.90 16.10 8.93
N ASP A 154 -18.09 16.86 8.19
CA ASP A 154 -18.26 17.03 6.74
C ASP A 154 -17.89 15.76 5.93
N ARG A 155 -16.94 14.95 6.41
CA ARG A 155 -16.51 13.70 5.73
C ARG A 155 -17.39 12.49 6.07
N VAL A 156 -18.20 12.57 7.12
CA VAL A 156 -19.11 11.50 7.55
C VAL A 156 -20.52 12.06 7.71
N PRO A 157 -21.21 12.45 6.61
CA PRO A 157 -22.59 12.93 6.72
C PRO A 157 -23.50 11.75 7.06
N GLY A 158 -23.97 11.69 8.31
CA GLY A 158 -25.08 10.81 8.71
C GLY A 158 -24.74 9.38 9.12
N SER A 159 -23.47 8.97 9.24
CA SER A 159 -23.11 7.72 9.92
C SER A 159 -22.52 7.98 11.31
N SER A 160 -23.03 7.29 12.33
CA SER A 160 -22.59 7.38 13.72
C SER A 160 -21.33 6.54 14.02
N LEU A 161 -20.77 5.83 13.03
CA LEU A 161 -19.61 4.95 13.20
C LEU A 161 -18.31 5.64 12.75
N VAL A 162 -17.44 5.93 13.72
CA VAL A 162 -16.05 6.37 13.46
C VAL A 162 -15.15 5.13 13.41
N LEU A 163 -14.72 4.75 12.21
CA LEU A 163 -14.00 3.48 11.94
C LEU A 163 -12.48 3.56 12.18
N GLY A 164 -11.95 4.69 12.65
CA GLY A 164 -10.50 4.98 12.70
C GLY A 164 -9.68 4.02 13.57
N GLY A 165 -10.27 3.49 14.65
CA GLY A 165 -9.62 2.54 15.56
C GLY A 165 -9.88 1.06 15.29
N LEU A 166 -10.76 0.75 14.34
CA LEU A 166 -11.24 -0.61 14.12
C LEU A 166 -10.13 -1.54 13.62
N ARG A 167 -9.18 -1.01 12.83
CA ARG A 167 -8.02 -1.76 12.35
C ARG A 167 -7.08 -2.16 13.48
N SER A 168 -6.83 -1.27 14.44
CA SER A 168 -6.02 -1.56 15.63
C SER A 168 -6.69 -2.56 16.57
N ALA A 169 -8.03 -2.62 16.56
CA ALA A 169 -8.82 -3.57 17.35
C ALA A 169 -8.94 -4.96 16.70
N ALA A 170 -8.64 -5.11 15.41
CA ALA A 170 -8.78 -6.39 14.70
C ALA A 170 -7.86 -7.49 15.30
N PRO A 171 -8.34 -8.75 15.39
CA PRO A 171 -9.61 -9.27 14.88
C PRO A 171 -10.84 -9.07 15.81
N LEU A 172 -10.71 -8.32 16.91
CA LEU A 172 -11.76 -8.07 17.92
C LEU A 172 -12.74 -6.95 17.51
N VAL A 173 -13.30 -7.04 16.32
CA VAL A 173 -14.08 -5.98 15.66
C VAL A 173 -15.35 -5.57 16.42
N GLU A 174 -16.01 -6.49 17.14
CA GLU A 174 -17.23 -6.20 17.92
C GLU A 174 -16.98 -5.35 19.17
N LYS A 175 -15.73 -5.24 19.64
CA LYS A 175 -15.35 -4.49 20.84
C LYS A 175 -14.81 -3.09 20.55
N GLY A 176 -14.73 -2.68 19.28
CA GLY A 176 -14.31 -1.33 18.91
C GLY A 176 -15.43 -0.31 19.11
N LEU A 177 -15.42 0.45 20.20
CA LEU A 177 -16.36 1.55 20.49
C LEU A 177 -15.62 2.77 21.09
N PRO A 178 -16.34 3.89 21.34
CA PRO A 178 -16.40 5.13 20.57
C PRO A 178 -15.19 6.07 20.74
N ASP A 179 -14.94 6.87 19.71
CA ASP A 179 -13.87 7.87 19.60
C ASP A 179 -14.16 9.12 20.46
N THR A 180 -13.69 9.15 21.72
CA THR A 180 -13.78 10.36 22.58
C THR A 180 -12.60 11.32 22.38
N GLY A 181 -11.58 10.93 21.60
CA GLY A 181 -10.35 11.70 21.42
C GLY A 181 -9.54 11.94 22.70
N THR A 182 -9.83 11.23 23.80
CA THR A 182 -9.12 11.34 25.09
C THR A 182 -9.10 9.99 25.82
N CYS A 183 -8.06 9.70 26.62
CA CYS A 183 -8.09 8.57 27.58
C CYS A 183 -8.58 8.98 28.98
N PHE A 184 -9.22 10.15 29.13
CA PHE A 184 -9.76 10.54 30.42
C PHE A 184 -11.07 9.78 30.67
N GLU A 185 -11.13 9.05 31.79
CA GLU A 185 -12.36 8.38 32.23
C GLU A 185 -13.25 9.32 33.06
N ASP A 186 -12.65 10.29 33.76
CA ASP A 186 -13.39 11.25 34.59
C ASP A 186 -14.02 12.35 33.73
N LYS A 187 -15.35 12.46 33.81
CA LYS A 187 -16.14 13.47 33.08
C LYS A 187 -15.76 14.90 33.48
N ARG A 188 -15.22 15.13 34.69
CA ARG A 188 -14.91 16.49 35.18
C ARG A 188 -13.67 17.11 34.50
N PRO A 189 -12.51 16.43 34.37
CA PRO A 189 -11.41 16.87 33.51
C PRO A 189 -11.81 17.07 32.06
N ILE A 190 -12.60 16.15 31.48
CA ILE A 190 -13.09 16.25 30.08
C ILE A 190 -13.93 17.52 29.88
N GLN A 191 -14.82 17.84 30.82
CA GLN A 191 -15.66 19.04 30.77
C GLN A 191 -14.88 20.34 31.03
N LYS A 192 -13.74 20.28 31.72
CA LYS A 192 -12.87 21.44 32.00
C LYS A 192 -11.76 21.61 30.96
N ALA A 193 -11.43 20.58 30.18
CA ALA A 193 -10.40 20.63 29.17
C ALA A 193 -10.86 21.50 27.98
N THR A 194 -10.32 22.72 27.91
CA THR A 194 -10.52 23.65 26.78
C THR A 194 -9.50 23.42 25.66
N ILE A 195 -8.51 22.56 25.87
CA ILE A 195 -7.34 22.31 25.02
C ILE A 195 -7.15 20.80 24.88
N ALA A 196 -7.02 20.30 23.64
CA ALA A 196 -6.56 18.94 23.36
C ALA A 196 -5.02 18.90 23.39
N ILE A 197 -4.46 17.77 23.84
CA ILE A 197 -3.04 17.35 23.88
C ILE A 197 -2.07 18.35 23.19
N PRO A 198 -1.20 19.08 23.92
CA PRO A 198 -0.38 20.16 23.34
C PRO A 198 0.56 19.73 22.21
N LEU A 199 1.05 18.48 22.23
CA LEU A 199 1.85 17.94 21.12
C LEU A 199 1.05 17.76 19.82
N PHE A 200 -0.27 17.96 19.85
CA PHE A 200 -1.14 17.94 18.66
C PHE A 200 -1.23 19.34 18.01
N ALA A 201 -0.57 20.35 18.58
CA ALA A 201 -0.49 21.70 18.03
C ALA A 201 0.57 21.81 16.93
N CYS A 202 0.32 22.65 15.92
CA CYS A 202 1.33 22.99 14.92
C CYS A 202 1.27 24.47 14.55
N GLU A 203 2.40 25.15 14.40
CA GLU A 203 2.45 26.57 13.98
C GLU A 203 2.27 26.77 12.47
N ARG A 204 2.46 25.70 11.69
CA ARG A 204 2.39 25.71 10.23
C ARG A 204 0.97 26.06 9.79
N SER A 205 0.83 27.27 9.26
CA SER A 205 -0.42 27.75 8.66
C SER A 205 -0.90 26.75 7.61
N GLY A 206 -2.07 26.16 7.80
CA GLY A 206 -2.66 25.19 6.87
C GLY A 206 -2.51 23.71 7.22
N LEU A 207 -1.82 23.35 8.32
CA LEU A 207 -1.84 21.97 8.83
C LEU A 207 -3.16 21.72 9.60
N LEU A 208 -3.92 20.71 9.20
CA LEU A 208 -5.20 20.35 9.83
C LEU A 208 -5.03 19.11 10.69
N LEU A 209 -5.37 19.16 11.97
CA LEU A 209 -5.34 17.95 12.80
C LEU A 209 -6.26 16.87 12.21
N HIS A 210 -5.73 15.66 12.03
CA HIS A 210 -6.51 14.53 11.55
C HIS A 210 -7.60 14.17 12.56
N TYR A 211 -8.76 13.70 12.09
CA TYR A 211 -9.89 13.38 12.97
C TYR A 211 -9.71 12.09 13.78
N GLY A 212 -8.92 11.13 13.29
CA GLY A 212 -8.59 9.89 14.01
C GLY A 212 -7.50 10.13 15.05
N THR A 213 -7.88 10.59 16.24
CA THR A 213 -6.95 11.02 17.31
C THR A 213 -7.05 10.18 18.58
N ALA A 214 -7.92 9.18 18.63
CA ALA A 214 -7.93 8.22 19.73
C ALA A 214 -6.62 7.41 19.74
N PRO A 215 -5.85 7.40 20.84
CA PRO A 215 -4.86 6.34 21.08
C PRO A 215 -5.63 5.03 21.20
N THR A 216 -5.56 4.21 20.16
CA THR A 216 -6.44 3.06 20.01
C THR A 216 -5.88 1.86 20.76
N THR A 217 -6.59 1.47 21.80
CA THR A 217 -6.49 0.15 22.41
C THR A 217 -7.90 -0.25 22.84
N ALA A 218 -8.66 -0.81 21.89
CA ALA A 218 -9.93 -1.45 22.18
C ALA A 218 -9.72 -2.55 23.23
N ASP A 219 -10.65 -2.66 24.18
CA ASP A 219 -10.77 -3.69 25.24
C ASP A 219 -9.86 -4.89 24.99
N SER A 220 -8.68 -4.87 25.57
CA SER A 220 -7.63 -5.82 25.23
C SER A 220 -7.77 -7.02 26.17
N PRO A 221 -8.16 -8.22 25.67
CA PRO A 221 -8.33 -9.41 26.51
C PRO A 221 -7.00 -10.00 27.01
N LEU A 222 -5.93 -9.21 27.01
CA LEU A 222 -4.57 -9.65 27.25
C LEU A 222 -4.35 -9.91 28.74
N ALA A 223 -3.63 -10.98 29.06
CA ALA A 223 -3.05 -11.13 30.39
C ALA A 223 -2.11 -9.94 30.64
N VAL A 224 -2.36 -9.19 31.72
CA VAL A 224 -1.55 -8.02 32.11
C VAL A 224 -0.18 -8.52 32.56
N PRO A 225 0.92 -8.22 31.85
CA PRO A 225 2.25 -8.57 32.33
C PRO A 225 2.58 -7.63 33.50
N GLY A 226 2.55 -8.14 34.73
CA GLY A 226 3.21 -7.52 35.89
C GLY A 226 2.93 -6.04 36.15
N ALA A 227 1.67 -5.59 36.10
CA ALA A 227 1.31 -4.18 36.34
C ALA A 227 1.39 -3.76 37.81
N ASN A 228 2.61 -3.65 38.34
CA ASN A 228 2.89 -2.93 39.59
C ASN A 228 3.61 -1.62 39.26
N PHE A 229 2.93 -0.70 38.57
CA PHE A 229 3.38 0.69 38.44
C PHE A 229 2.59 1.61 39.39
N PRO A 230 3.20 2.69 39.91
CA PRO A 230 2.54 3.59 40.86
C PRO A 230 1.24 4.17 40.29
N GLY A 231 0.11 3.95 40.96
CA GLY A 231 -1.20 4.46 40.55
C GLY A 231 -2.08 3.51 39.71
N SER A 232 -1.66 2.25 39.48
CA SER A 232 -2.46 1.27 38.73
C SER A 232 -3.85 1.02 39.32
N GLN A 233 -4.01 1.09 40.64
CA GLN A 233 -5.26 0.78 41.35
C GLN A 233 -6.47 1.66 40.98
N SER A 234 -6.25 2.85 40.38
CA SER A 234 -7.33 3.76 39.98
C SER A 234 -7.68 3.69 38.48
N MET A 235 -7.09 2.76 37.72
CA MET A 235 -7.25 2.62 36.27
C MET A 235 -8.12 1.43 35.90
N THR A 236 -8.81 1.49 34.76
CA THR A 236 -9.47 0.33 34.15
C THR A 236 -8.45 -0.77 33.81
N GLN A 237 -8.93 -2.01 33.74
CA GLN A 237 -8.11 -3.17 33.37
C GLN A 237 -7.48 -3.02 31.97
N ASP A 238 -8.19 -2.39 31.03
CA ASP A 238 -7.69 -2.14 29.68
C ASP A 238 -6.55 -1.13 29.68
N LEU A 239 -6.70 0.00 30.37
CA LEU A 239 -5.62 0.99 30.48
C LEU A 239 -4.39 0.39 31.19
N GLN A 240 -4.60 -0.46 32.19
CA GLN A 240 -3.49 -1.18 32.84
C GLN A 240 -2.74 -2.10 31.87
N ALA A 241 -3.45 -2.86 31.04
CA ALA A 241 -2.86 -3.75 30.05
C ALA A 241 -2.02 -2.97 29.03
N VAL A 242 -2.52 -1.82 28.59
CA VAL A 242 -1.89 -0.96 27.56
C VAL A 242 -0.63 -0.29 28.08
N ILE A 243 -0.69 0.28 29.29
CA ILE A 243 0.50 0.85 29.95
C ILE A 243 1.52 -0.26 30.25
N GLY A 244 1.06 -1.44 30.68
CA GLY A 244 1.93 -2.60 30.89
C GLY A 244 2.66 -3.00 29.61
N GLN A 245 1.95 -3.04 28.48
CA GLN A 245 2.53 -3.34 27.17
C GLN A 245 3.55 -2.27 26.75
N LEU A 246 3.20 -0.97 26.85
CA LEU A 246 4.14 0.11 26.57
C LEU A 246 5.40 0.01 27.44
N SER A 247 5.23 -0.29 28.74
CA SER A 247 6.34 -0.47 29.68
C SER A 247 7.27 -1.59 29.23
N ALA A 248 6.71 -2.74 28.84
CA ALA A 248 7.48 -3.88 28.32
C ALA A 248 8.26 -3.50 27.04
N TRP A 249 7.64 -2.74 26.14
CA TRP A 249 8.30 -2.28 24.92
C TRP A 249 9.43 -1.28 25.21
N CYS A 250 9.21 -0.33 26.12
CA CYS A 250 10.22 0.62 26.56
C CYS A 250 11.42 -0.10 27.21
N SER A 251 11.15 -1.12 28.04
CA SER A 251 12.18 -1.95 28.65
C SER A 251 13.02 -2.68 27.60
N ALA A 252 12.36 -3.34 26.64
CA ALA A 252 13.05 -4.01 25.54
C ALA A 252 13.88 -3.04 24.69
N PHE A 253 13.37 -1.83 24.44
CA PHE A 253 14.09 -0.78 23.72
C PHE A 253 15.37 -0.35 24.45
N ARG A 254 15.29 -0.10 25.76
CA ARG A 254 16.48 0.19 26.59
C ARG A 254 17.51 -0.93 26.51
N CYS A 255 17.08 -2.18 26.66
CA CYS A 255 17.96 -3.35 26.58
C CYS A 255 18.63 -3.54 25.21
N ALA A 256 18.00 -3.04 24.14
CA ALA A 256 18.51 -3.15 22.77
C ALA A 256 19.21 -1.87 22.27
N ALA A 257 19.27 -0.80 23.06
CA ALA A 257 19.69 0.53 22.61
C ALA A 257 21.07 0.55 21.93
N THR A 258 22.02 -0.25 22.40
CA THR A 258 23.37 -0.35 21.81
C THR A 258 23.42 -1.05 20.44
N ARG A 259 22.33 -1.67 20.03
CA ARG A 259 22.19 -2.44 18.77
C ARG A 259 21.14 -1.83 17.84
N VAL A 260 20.53 -0.73 18.25
CA VAL A 260 19.48 -0.05 17.52
C VAL A 260 20.01 1.33 17.11
N THR A 261 20.10 1.54 15.81
CA THR A 261 20.39 2.84 15.22
C THR A 261 19.09 3.44 14.72
N ILE A 262 18.79 4.69 15.07
CA ILE A 262 17.65 5.42 14.53
C ILE A 262 18.16 6.69 13.86
N ARG A 263 17.93 6.76 12.56
CA ARG A 263 18.31 7.87 11.69
C ARG A 263 17.04 8.57 11.27
N TYR A 264 16.94 9.84 11.59
CA TYR A 264 15.92 10.69 11.01
C TYR A 264 16.50 11.28 9.76
N HIS A 265 16.22 10.63 8.63
CA HIS A 265 16.74 11.10 7.37
C HIS A 265 15.78 12.01 6.65
N HIS A 266 16.33 13.18 6.38
CA HIS A 266 16.19 13.78 5.08
C HIS A 266 17.29 13.17 4.18
N GLN A 267 16.89 12.31 3.24
CA GLN A 267 17.57 11.96 1.98
C GLN A 267 18.84 11.09 1.93
N ALA A 268 19.01 10.38 0.80
CA ALA A 268 20.09 9.46 0.45
C ALA A 268 20.64 9.67 -1.00
N ASN A 269 21.92 9.31 -1.15
CA ASN A 269 22.77 9.03 -2.32
C ASN A 269 23.74 10.10 -2.86
N HIS A 270 24.99 9.64 -2.97
CA HIS A 270 26.18 10.30 -3.51
C HIS A 270 26.37 9.96 -4.97
N GLU A 271 26.27 10.98 -5.82
CA GLU A 271 27.34 11.40 -6.72
C GLU A 271 26.79 12.58 -7.53
N SER A 272 27.50 13.71 -7.48
CA SER A 272 27.26 14.96 -8.21
C SER A 272 26.17 15.89 -7.66
N SER A 273 26.61 17.04 -7.13
CA SER A 273 26.00 18.36 -7.38
C SER A 273 24.49 18.37 -7.62
N THR A 274 23.68 18.00 -6.62
CA THR A 274 22.21 17.84 -6.73
C THR A 274 21.80 16.86 -7.85
N ALA A 275 20.97 15.85 -7.56
CA ALA A 275 20.24 15.12 -8.61
C ALA A 275 19.19 16.03 -9.33
N PHE A 276 19.35 17.36 -9.22
CA PHE A 276 18.51 18.44 -9.69
C PHE A 276 17.04 18.31 -9.26
N TRP A 277 16.78 17.73 -8.08
CA TRP A 277 15.45 17.65 -7.50
C TRP A 277 15.19 18.83 -6.57
N PHE A 278 13.91 19.19 -6.39
CA PHE A 278 13.51 20.10 -5.32
C PHE A 278 13.10 19.28 -4.10
N ARG A 279 13.28 19.83 -2.90
CA ARG A 279 12.90 19.20 -1.63
C ARG A 279 11.41 18.83 -1.56
N ASN A 280 10.55 19.69 -2.11
CA ASN A 280 9.10 19.48 -2.21
C ASN A 280 8.53 20.37 -3.34
N PRO A 281 7.30 20.11 -3.84
CA PRO A 281 6.73 20.84 -4.98
C PRO A 281 6.29 22.29 -4.67
N HIS A 282 6.40 22.73 -3.41
CA HIS A 282 6.01 24.05 -2.90
C HIS A 282 7.18 24.94 -2.49
N THR A 283 8.42 24.50 -2.74
CA THR A 283 9.66 25.23 -2.44
C THR A 283 10.70 25.06 -3.55
N TYR A 284 11.40 26.11 -3.93
CA TYR A 284 12.55 26.09 -4.85
C TYR A 284 13.88 25.68 -4.19
N THR A 285 13.82 25.21 -2.96
CA THR A 285 14.94 24.63 -2.23
C THR A 285 15.38 23.35 -2.91
N ALA A 286 16.64 23.32 -3.37
CA ALA A 286 17.22 22.14 -3.98
C ALA A 286 17.29 20.97 -2.98
N LEU A 287 17.16 19.77 -3.52
CA LEU A 287 17.38 18.52 -2.82
C LEU A 287 18.89 18.36 -2.62
N ASP A 288 19.35 18.50 -1.39
CA ASP A 288 20.75 18.33 -1.00
C ASP A 288 20.90 17.00 -0.27
N LEU A 289 21.68 16.09 -0.88
CA LEU A 289 21.87 14.72 -0.42
C LEU A 289 23.19 14.56 0.37
N ASP A 290 23.97 15.63 0.55
CA ASP A 290 25.37 15.59 0.99
C ASP A 290 25.52 15.54 2.54
N SER A 291 25.01 14.48 3.18
CA SER A 291 25.37 14.16 4.57
C SER A 291 26.67 13.37 4.63
N PRO A 292 27.60 13.67 5.57
CA PRO A 292 28.82 12.88 5.77
C PRO A 292 28.56 11.37 5.96
N ASN A 293 27.40 11.02 6.54
CA ASN A 293 27.03 9.63 6.81
C ASN A 293 26.68 8.82 5.54
N TYR A 294 26.34 9.47 4.43
CA TYR A 294 26.01 8.79 3.18
C TYR A 294 27.18 8.74 2.20
N MET A 295 28.31 9.40 2.51
CA MET A 295 29.49 9.45 1.63
C MET A 295 29.95 8.05 1.22
N ARG A 296 30.81 7.93 0.21
CA ARG A 296 31.29 6.62 -0.27
C ARG A 296 31.89 5.75 0.86
N ASP A 297 32.39 6.38 1.91
CA ASP A 297 32.94 5.84 3.15
C ASP A 297 32.00 5.98 4.38
N GLY A 298 30.78 6.48 4.18
CA GLY A 298 29.75 6.67 5.19
C GLY A 298 29.12 5.35 5.67
N SER A 299 28.51 5.39 6.85
CA SER A 299 27.92 4.21 7.52
C SER A 299 26.42 4.02 7.30
N ALA A 300 25.74 4.93 6.60
CA ALA A 300 24.29 4.89 6.43
C ALA A 300 23.87 4.01 5.23
N PRO A 301 22.79 3.22 5.35
CA PRO A 301 22.37 2.29 4.31
C PRO A 301 21.74 3.01 3.10
N THR A 302 22.12 2.60 1.89
CA THR A 302 21.56 3.08 0.62
C THR A 302 20.64 2.07 -0.07
N ALA A 303 20.59 0.84 0.46
CA ALA A 303 19.66 -0.21 0.08
C ALA A 303 19.16 -0.94 1.34
N PHE A 304 17.86 -1.19 1.41
CA PHE A 304 17.16 -1.61 2.62
C PHE A 304 16.63 -3.05 2.51
N ASP A 305 16.62 -3.76 3.63
CA ASP A 305 16.02 -5.09 3.72
C ASP A 305 14.49 -4.98 3.76
N VAL A 306 13.95 -3.99 4.46
CA VAL A 306 12.51 -3.75 4.52
C VAL A 306 12.22 -2.27 4.29
N ILE A 307 11.25 -2.00 3.42
CA ILE A 307 10.71 -0.66 3.22
C ILE A 307 9.24 -0.70 3.66
N ASP A 308 8.85 0.09 4.65
CA ASP A 308 7.46 0.29 5.03
C ASP A 308 7.00 1.67 4.56
N THR A 309 5.88 1.71 3.84
CA THR A 309 5.34 2.96 3.28
C THR A 309 4.06 3.39 3.98
N SER A 310 3.72 2.81 5.13
CA SER A 310 2.46 3.07 5.83
C SER A 310 1.28 3.07 4.85
N ASN A 311 0.41 4.07 4.91
CA ASN A 311 -0.68 4.31 3.96
C ASN A 311 -0.33 5.31 2.84
N LEU A 312 0.95 5.55 2.53
CA LEU A 312 1.35 6.53 1.51
C LEU A 312 0.79 6.21 0.12
N LEU A 313 0.40 4.96 -0.15
CA LEU A 313 -0.35 4.61 -1.35
C LEU A 313 -1.62 5.46 -1.53
N ASP A 314 -2.34 5.74 -0.45
CA ASP A 314 -3.56 6.55 -0.43
C ASP A 314 -3.30 8.02 -0.78
N HIS A 315 -2.04 8.47 -0.75
CA HIS A 315 -1.66 9.85 -0.98
C HIS A 315 -0.77 10.06 -2.20
N LEU A 316 0.00 9.05 -2.61
CA LEU A 316 1.01 9.15 -3.67
C LEU A 316 0.68 8.26 -4.87
N GLY A 317 -0.17 7.26 -4.70
CA GLY A 317 -0.48 6.26 -5.74
C GLY A 317 0.57 5.16 -5.84
N THR A 318 0.12 3.96 -6.15
CA THR A 318 0.94 2.73 -6.09
C THR A 318 2.08 2.72 -7.06
N LEU A 319 1.85 3.14 -8.30
CA LEU A 319 2.91 3.13 -9.29
C LEU A 319 4.05 4.08 -8.90
N ASN A 320 3.74 5.25 -8.34
CA ASN A 320 4.74 6.20 -7.86
C ASN A 320 5.54 5.61 -6.69
N VAL A 321 4.87 4.98 -5.71
CA VAL A 321 5.53 4.35 -4.55
C VAL A 321 6.40 3.16 -4.98
N LEU A 322 5.89 2.25 -5.81
CA LEU A 322 6.65 1.11 -6.32
C LEU A 322 7.88 1.56 -7.11
N THR A 323 7.73 2.56 -7.99
CA THR A 323 8.82 3.12 -8.79
C THR A 323 9.90 3.75 -7.92
N ALA A 324 9.51 4.46 -6.85
CA ALA A 324 10.45 5.09 -5.93
C ALA A 324 11.14 4.09 -4.99
N CYS A 325 10.43 3.06 -4.51
CA CYS A 325 10.94 2.15 -3.48
C CYS A 325 11.71 0.96 -4.05
N THR A 326 11.34 0.46 -5.24
CA THR A 326 11.96 -0.75 -5.82
C THR A 326 13.49 -0.63 -5.98
N PRO A 327 14.06 0.51 -6.42
CA PRO A 327 15.51 0.69 -6.51
C PRO A 327 16.22 0.70 -5.16
N LEU A 328 15.52 1.08 -4.09
CA LEU A 328 16.04 1.15 -2.72
C LEU A 328 15.97 -0.19 -1.99
N LEU A 329 15.27 -1.19 -2.54
CA LEU A 329 15.14 -2.50 -1.93
C LEU A 329 16.34 -3.38 -2.29
N ARG A 330 16.96 -4.03 -1.29
CA ARG A 330 18.01 -5.02 -1.51
C ARG A 330 17.48 -6.16 -2.39
N ARG A 331 18.36 -6.71 -3.23
CA ARG A 331 18.01 -7.80 -4.15
C ARG A 331 18.13 -9.18 -3.47
N LEU A 332 17.48 -9.33 -2.31
CA LEU A 332 17.44 -10.59 -1.56
C LEU A 332 15.99 -11.14 -1.53
N PRO A 333 15.81 -12.48 -1.47
CA PRO A 333 14.47 -13.08 -1.38
C PRO A 333 13.68 -12.67 -0.12
N THR A 334 14.38 -12.31 0.95
CA THR A 334 13.81 -11.86 2.23
C THR A 334 13.43 -10.38 2.23
N SER A 335 13.91 -9.61 1.24
CA SER A 335 13.68 -8.17 1.20
C SER A 335 12.23 -7.85 0.85
N THR A 336 11.58 -7.00 1.65
CA THR A 336 10.12 -6.80 1.59
C THR A 336 9.75 -5.32 1.48
N LEU A 337 8.86 -5.00 0.54
CA LEU A 337 8.14 -3.72 0.50
C LEU A 337 6.75 -3.92 1.13
N ARG A 338 6.48 -3.15 2.19
CA ARG A 338 5.23 -3.20 2.96
C ARG A 338 4.45 -1.92 2.76
N THR A 339 3.13 -2.08 2.66
CA THR A 339 2.22 -0.95 2.51
C THR A 339 0.81 -1.32 2.95
N GLU A 340 0.10 -0.33 3.46
CA GLU A 340 -1.31 -0.36 3.78
C GLU A 340 -2.10 0.51 2.78
N MET A 341 -3.38 0.18 2.56
CA MET A 341 -4.32 1.01 1.81
C MET A 341 -5.60 1.13 2.64
N LEU A 342 -6.00 2.37 2.95
CA LEU A 342 -7.17 2.69 3.77
C LEU A 342 -8.36 3.15 2.92
N VAL A 343 -8.11 3.71 1.73
CA VAL A 343 -9.16 4.19 0.82
C VAL A 343 -9.12 3.38 -0.48
N PRO A 344 -10.03 2.41 -0.69
CA PRO A 344 -10.10 1.69 -1.96
C PRO A 344 -10.37 2.64 -3.12
N ARG A 345 -9.52 2.59 -4.14
CA ARG A 345 -9.68 3.35 -5.40
C ARG A 345 -10.19 2.50 -6.54
N GLU A 346 -9.89 1.20 -6.51
CA GLU A 346 -10.34 0.20 -7.46
C GLU A 346 -11.46 -0.63 -6.85
N ALA A 347 -12.35 -1.18 -7.68
CA ALA A 347 -13.52 -1.91 -7.21
C ALA A 347 -13.15 -3.13 -6.34
N THR A 348 -12.00 -3.77 -6.57
CA THR A 348 -11.53 -4.92 -5.78
C THR A 348 -10.00 -5.13 -5.79
N VAL A 349 -9.55 -5.99 -4.86
CA VAL A 349 -8.16 -6.45 -4.65
C VAL A 349 -7.65 -7.41 -5.74
N ALA A 350 -8.53 -7.91 -6.60
CA ALA A 350 -8.26 -9.09 -7.41
C ALA A 350 -8.12 -8.74 -8.90
N GLU A 351 -8.83 -7.70 -9.35
CA GLU A 351 -8.50 -7.03 -10.61
C GLU A 351 -7.01 -6.68 -10.64
N SER A 352 -6.47 -6.37 -9.46
CA SER A 352 -5.15 -5.86 -9.10
C SER A 352 -3.91 -6.63 -9.58
N VAL A 353 -3.87 -7.92 -9.37
CA VAL A 353 -2.60 -8.65 -9.43
C VAL A 353 -2.15 -9.02 -10.85
N LYS A 354 -3.01 -8.85 -11.86
CA LYS A 354 -2.75 -9.30 -13.23
C LYS A 354 -1.58 -8.58 -13.94
N SER A 355 -1.07 -7.44 -13.46
CA SER A 355 -0.08 -6.63 -14.20
C SER A 355 1.15 -6.12 -13.42
N LEU A 356 1.42 -6.62 -12.21
CA LEU A 356 2.61 -6.23 -11.43
C LEU A 356 3.91 -6.79 -12.07
N LEU A 357 4.59 -5.95 -12.85
CA LEU A 357 5.83 -6.27 -13.60
C LEU A 357 7.03 -5.38 -13.25
N CYS A 358 7.13 -4.93 -12.00
CA CYS A 358 8.28 -4.14 -11.54
C CYS A 358 9.38 -5.00 -10.87
N GLY A 359 9.45 -6.30 -11.17
CA GLY A 359 10.45 -7.21 -10.56
C GLY A 359 10.15 -7.62 -9.11
N LEU A 360 8.92 -7.43 -8.64
CA LEU A 360 8.42 -7.89 -7.34
C LEU A 360 7.60 -9.19 -7.49
N LYS A 361 7.64 -10.07 -6.49
CA LYS A 361 6.93 -11.37 -6.48
C LYS A 361 5.67 -11.27 -5.58
N PRO A 362 4.43 -11.29 -6.13
CA PRO A 362 3.21 -11.31 -5.32
C PRO A 362 2.95 -12.73 -4.78
N ALA A 363 3.75 -13.16 -3.82
CA ALA A 363 3.85 -14.56 -3.43
C ALA A 363 2.50 -15.18 -2.97
N HIS A 364 1.67 -14.41 -2.24
CA HIS A 364 0.34 -14.84 -1.78
C HIS A 364 -0.66 -15.11 -2.92
N TYR A 365 -0.44 -14.56 -4.12
CA TYR A 365 -1.29 -14.82 -5.29
C TYR A 365 -1.18 -16.28 -5.72
N TRP A 366 0.06 -16.75 -5.81
CA TRP A 366 0.40 -18.04 -6.37
C TRP A 366 0.15 -19.19 -5.40
N THR A 367 0.31 -18.95 -4.10
CA THR A 367 0.08 -19.95 -3.03
C THR A 367 -1.37 -20.02 -2.58
N ASN A 368 -2.15 -18.95 -2.81
CA ASN A 368 -3.49 -18.76 -2.25
C ASN A 368 -3.56 -19.04 -0.74
N ALA A 369 -2.52 -18.65 0.01
CA ALA A 369 -2.46 -18.81 1.47
C ALA A 369 -1.83 -17.58 2.12
N THR A 370 -2.33 -17.25 3.31
CA THR A 370 -1.75 -16.22 4.17
C THR A 370 -2.07 -16.52 5.63
N ALA A 371 -1.15 -16.17 6.54
CA ALA A 371 -1.38 -16.16 7.99
C ALA A 371 -1.95 -14.82 8.48
N THR A 372 -2.03 -13.82 7.61
CA THR A 372 -2.64 -12.52 7.89
C THR A 372 -4.13 -12.57 7.63
N TRP A 373 -4.91 -12.17 8.62
CA TRP A 373 -6.37 -12.11 8.49
C TRP A 373 -6.79 -11.11 7.42
N ASN A 374 -7.84 -11.45 6.68
CA ASN A 374 -8.53 -10.53 5.79
C ASN A 374 -10.02 -10.48 6.14
N ALA A 375 -10.61 -9.30 5.94
CA ALA A 375 -12.02 -9.05 6.15
C ALA A 375 -12.86 -9.83 5.10
N ASN A 376 -13.30 -11.04 5.46
CA ASN A 376 -13.99 -11.98 4.58
C ASN A 376 -15.52 -12.02 4.82
N SER A 377 -16.19 -13.00 4.21
CA SER A 377 -17.65 -13.16 4.20
C SER A 377 -18.30 -13.22 5.58
N PHE A 378 -17.57 -13.58 6.65
CA PHE A 378 -18.10 -13.59 8.02
C PHE A 378 -18.63 -12.22 8.44
N LEU A 379 -17.93 -11.14 8.07
CA LEU A 379 -18.33 -9.78 8.44
C LEU A 379 -19.71 -9.41 7.89
N ARG A 380 -20.20 -10.06 6.82
CA ARG A 380 -21.54 -9.83 6.25
C ARG A 380 -22.67 -10.11 7.24
N HIS A 381 -22.42 -10.93 8.25
CA HIS A 381 -23.43 -11.28 9.26
C HIS A 381 -23.48 -10.30 10.44
N LEU A 382 -22.53 -9.36 10.54
CA LEU A 382 -22.51 -8.33 11.57
C LEU A 382 -23.32 -7.09 11.16
N PRO A 383 -23.95 -6.36 12.12
CA PRO A 383 -24.49 -5.03 11.86
C PRO A 383 -23.40 -4.11 11.28
N ASN A 384 -23.70 -3.37 10.21
CA ASN A 384 -22.74 -2.55 9.45
C ASN A 384 -21.54 -3.33 8.88
N GLY A 385 -21.68 -4.66 8.74
CA GLY A 385 -20.65 -5.59 8.31
C GLY A 385 -19.94 -5.24 7.01
N GLU A 386 -20.67 -4.73 6.01
CA GLU A 386 -20.09 -4.27 4.74
C GLU A 386 -19.26 -2.99 4.88
N GLU A 387 -19.66 -2.07 5.76
CA GLU A 387 -18.90 -0.84 6.05
C GLU A 387 -17.60 -1.17 6.82
N ILE A 388 -17.71 -2.07 7.80
CA ILE A 388 -16.59 -2.64 8.56
C ILE A 388 -15.63 -3.38 7.62
N ARG A 389 -16.15 -4.23 6.73
CA ARG A 389 -15.36 -4.98 5.74
C ARG A 389 -14.62 -4.02 4.81
N SER A 390 -15.30 -2.99 4.31
CA SER A 390 -14.68 -1.93 3.51
C SER A 390 -13.55 -1.22 4.26
N ALA A 391 -13.76 -0.91 5.55
CA ALA A 391 -12.76 -0.26 6.38
C ALA A 391 -11.58 -1.15 6.78
N LEU A 392 -11.72 -2.48 6.79
CA LEU A 392 -10.67 -3.43 7.19
C LEU A 392 -9.93 -4.08 6.00
N ASN A 393 -10.48 -4.01 4.79
CA ASN A 393 -9.86 -4.61 3.61
C ASN A 393 -8.48 -3.99 3.32
N ARG A 394 -7.54 -4.86 2.97
CA ARG A 394 -6.24 -4.49 2.40
C ARG A 394 -6.34 -4.63 0.88
N HIS A 395 -6.35 -3.51 0.18
CA HIS A 395 -6.50 -3.47 -1.26
C HIS A 395 -5.13 -3.55 -1.94
N ILE A 396 -5.07 -4.06 -3.18
CA ILE A 396 -3.86 -4.11 -4.03
C ILE A 396 -4.27 -3.48 -5.40
N ILE A 397 -3.34 -3.16 -6.33
CA ILE A 397 -3.61 -2.40 -7.59
C ILE A 397 -3.35 -3.19 -8.88
N SER A 398 -4.13 -2.94 -9.95
CA SER A 398 -4.01 -3.43 -11.35
C SER A 398 -4.13 -2.31 -12.34
N GLY A 399 -3.61 -2.61 -13.54
CA GLY A 399 -4.31 -2.21 -14.75
C GLY A 399 -3.99 -3.12 -15.92
N SER A 400 -5.02 -3.55 -16.65
CA SER A 400 -4.84 -4.16 -17.99
C SER A 400 -4.74 -3.10 -19.09
N ARG A 401 -5.08 -1.83 -18.77
CA ARG A 401 -4.86 -0.64 -19.61
C ARG A 401 -4.28 0.49 -18.76
N LEU A 402 -3.12 0.23 -18.16
CA LEU A 402 -2.43 1.10 -17.18
C LEU A 402 -2.52 2.60 -17.49
N TYR A 403 -2.20 3.01 -18.73
CA TYR A 403 -2.25 4.40 -19.16
C TYR A 403 -3.66 5.00 -19.09
N LEU A 404 -4.68 4.28 -19.57
CA LEU A 404 -6.06 4.77 -19.56
C LEU A 404 -6.63 4.87 -18.14
N GLU A 405 -6.24 3.97 -17.26
CA GLU A 405 -6.68 3.96 -15.86
C GLU A 405 -6.01 5.06 -15.03
N MET A 406 -4.72 5.32 -15.27
CA MET A 406 -3.98 6.43 -14.64
C MET A 406 -4.59 7.80 -14.92
N PHE A 407 -5.25 7.96 -16.07
CA PHE A 407 -5.77 9.23 -16.58
C PHE A 407 -7.28 9.19 -16.89
N GLN A 408 -8.02 8.26 -16.27
CA GLN A 408 -9.44 8.03 -16.58
C GLN A 408 -10.35 9.24 -16.31
N ASP A 409 -9.89 10.18 -15.50
CA ASP A 409 -10.53 11.47 -15.23
C ASP A 409 -10.47 12.42 -16.44
N GLU A 410 -9.72 12.09 -17.49
CA GLU A 410 -9.64 12.84 -18.75
C GLU A 410 -10.77 12.47 -19.73
N SER A 411 -11.62 11.47 -19.40
CA SER A 411 -12.79 11.09 -20.19
C SER A 411 -14.05 11.87 -19.79
N TRP A 412 -14.70 12.54 -20.74
CA TRP A 412 -15.96 13.24 -20.51
C TRP A 412 -17.09 12.28 -20.12
N ALA A 413 -17.14 11.08 -20.70
CA ALA A 413 -18.14 10.07 -20.34
C ALA A 413 -18.07 9.70 -18.86
N ASN A 414 -16.85 9.51 -18.33
CA ASN A 414 -16.64 9.27 -16.90
C ASN A 414 -17.04 10.51 -16.07
N ARG A 415 -16.63 11.72 -16.48
CA ARG A 415 -17.00 12.98 -15.81
C ARG A 415 -18.51 13.17 -15.70
N PHE A 416 -19.27 12.90 -16.76
CA PHE A 416 -20.71 13.15 -16.81
C PHE A 416 -21.55 12.03 -16.20
N SER A 417 -21.11 10.77 -16.27
CA SER A 417 -21.80 9.65 -15.61
C SER A 417 -21.90 9.83 -14.09
N MET A 418 -20.97 10.58 -13.49
CA MET A 418 -20.94 10.87 -12.05
C MET A 418 -22.03 11.83 -11.56
N PHE A 419 -22.66 12.61 -12.45
CA PHE A 419 -23.80 13.47 -12.08
C PHE A 419 -25.11 12.69 -11.87
N ASN A 420 -25.18 11.43 -12.32
CA ASN A 420 -26.35 10.55 -12.16
C ASN A 420 -26.35 9.71 -10.87
N LEU A 421 -25.30 9.78 -10.05
CA LEU A 421 -25.20 9.06 -8.79
C LEU A 421 -25.89 9.86 -7.67
N ARG A 422 -27.03 9.36 -7.19
CA ARG A 422 -27.84 9.96 -6.10
C ARG A 422 -27.11 10.09 -4.75
N ASN A 423 -25.89 9.57 -4.61
CA ASN A 423 -25.19 9.43 -3.33
C ASN A 423 -23.87 10.20 -3.32
N ILE A 424 -23.94 11.51 -3.00
CA ILE A 424 -22.86 12.50 -3.09
C ILE A 424 -21.57 12.06 -2.37
N GLY A 425 -21.69 11.35 -1.24
CA GLY A 425 -20.54 10.90 -0.43
C GLY A 425 -19.68 9.80 -1.07
N MET A 426 -20.26 8.91 -1.88
CA MET A 426 -19.48 7.93 -2.67
C MET A 426 -18.89 8.58 -3.92
N THR A 427 -19.62 9.51 -4.53
CA THR A 427 -19.16 10.27 -5.69
C THR A 427 -17.91 11.09 -5.36
N GLN A 428 -17.84 11.73 -4.19
CA GLN A 428 -16.69 12.54 -3.77
C GLN A 428 -15.43 11.70 -3.48
N LYS A 429 -15.58 10.48 -2.95
CA LYS A 429 -14.47 9.52 -2.74
C LYS A 429 -13.88 9.00 -4.07
N SER A 430 -14.74 8.76 -5.07
CA SER A 430 -14.33 8.39 -6.43
C SER A 430 -13.70 9.57 -7.21
N ILE A 431 -14.14 10.81 -6.96
CA ILE A 431 -13.59 11.99 -7.63
C ILE A 431 -12.13 12.28 -7.19
N GLN A 432 -11.77 12.03 -5.93
CA GLN A 432 -10.41 12.28 -5.42
C GLN A 432 -9.40 11.17 -5.74
N SER A 433 -9.84 9.98 -6.19
CA SER A 433 -8.96 8.83 -6.38
C SER A 433 -8.06 8.91 -7.63
N PHE A 434 -8.37 9.78 -8.60
CA PHE A 434 -7.69 9.81 -9.90
C PHE A 434 -6.64 10.92 -10.04
N ASP A 435 -6.51 11.76 -9.02
CA ASP A 435 -5.76 13.01 -9.06
C ASP A 435 -4.28 12.88 -8.64
N LEU A 436 -3.70 11.68 -8.74
CA LEU A 436 -2.37 11.39 -8.17
C LEU A 436 -1.30 11.06 -9.19
N TYR A 437 -1.70 10.78 -10.42
CA TYR A 437 -0.78 10.44 -11.49
C TYR A 437 -0.60 11.62 -12.42
N THR A 438 0.63 11.77 -12.89
CA THR A 438 0.96 12.62 -14.03
C THR A 438 1.68 11.80 -15.08
N ARG A 439 1.81 12.35 -16.29
CA ARG A 439 2.62 11.73 -17.33
C ARG A 439 4.09 11.65 -16.93
N ALA A 440 4.60 12.54 -16.06
CA ALA A 440 5.92 12.39 -15.45
C ALA A 440 6.03 11.08 -14.64
N GLY A 441 5.06 10.81 -13.76
CA GLY A 441 4.98 9.55 -13.02
C GLY A 441 4.90 8.33 -13.93
N PHE A 442 4.10 8.39 -15.01
CA PHE A 442 4.05 7.32 -16.01
C PHE A 442 5.40 7.10 -16.72
N THR A 443 6.11 8.17 -17.10
CA THR A 443 7.44 8.03 -17.71
C THR A 443 8.49 7.47 -16.74
N ALA A 444 8.34 7.68 -15.43
CA ALA A 444 9.19 7.03 -14.43
C ALA A 444 8.93 5.50 -14.39
N VAL A 445 7.67 5.06 -14.51
CA VAL A 445 7.32 3.63 -14.68
C VAL A 445 7.94 3.08 -15.97
N LEU A 446 7.80 3.80 -17.09
CA LEU A 446 8.42 3.44 -18.37
C LEU A 446 9.94 3.31 -18.25
N ARG A 447 10.59 4.17 -17.47
CA ARG A 447 12.02 4.04 -17.18
C ARG A 447 12.34 2.73 -16.46
N CYS A 448 11.58 2.37 -15.41
CA CYS A 448 11.76 1.08 -14.74
C CYS A 448 11.58 -0.12 -15.69
N ILE A 449 10.63 -0.05 -16.62
CA ILE A 449 10.43 -1.08 -17.67
C ILE A 449 11.64 -1.13 -18.63
N LYS A 450 12.15 0.03 -19.05
CA LYS A 450 13.36 0.13 -19.89
C LYS A 450 14.56 -0.52 -19.19
N THR A 451 14.79 -0.15 -17.93
CA THR A 451 15.88 -0.64 -17.08
C THR A 451 15.79 -2.15 -16.84
N SER A 452 14.59 -2.70 -16.69
CA SER A 452 14.39 -4.13 -16.47
C SER A 452 14.65 -4.99 -17.72
N LYS A 453 14.71 -4.38 -18.91
CA LYS A 453 15.01 -5.06 -20.20
C LYS A 453 14.07 -6.24 -20.51
N VAL A 454 12.84 -6.18 -19.99
CA VAL A 454 11.80 -7.21 -20.13
C VAL A 454 11.11 -7.20 -21.50
N VAL A 455 11.16 -6.09 -22.22
CA VAL A 455 10.55 -5.92 -23.55
C VAL A 455 11.59 -5.50 -24.60
N ASP A 456 11.30 -5.73 -25.89
CA ASP A 456 11.96 -4.97 -26.96
C ASP A 456 11.55 -3.51 -26.83
N TRP A 457 12.47 -2.70 -26.33
CA TRP A 457 12.16 -1.34 -25.93
C TRP A 457 11.72 -0.45 -27.10
N THR A 458 12.35 -0.61 -28.26
CA THR A 458 12.05 0.20 -29.45
C THR A 458 10.68 -0.16 -30.01
N GLN A 459 10.41 -1.45 -30.21
CA GLN A 459 9.12 -1.92 -30.68
C GLN A 459 7.99 -1.55 -29.70
N PHE A 460 8.23 -1.74 -28.40
CA PHE A 460 7.29 -1.41 -27.35
C PHE A 460 6.90 0.08 -27.37
N MET A 461 7.89 0.98 -27.45
CA MET A 461 7.62 2.43 -27.49
C MET A 461 6.87 2.85 -28.77
N ASN A 462 7.18 2.23 -29.92
CA ASN A 462 6.48 2.51 -31.17
C ASN A 462 5.00 2.11 -31.11
N GLU A 463 4.70 0.91 -30.61
CA GLU A 463 3.31 0.43 -30.46
C GLU A 463 2.57 1.20 -29.36
N LEU A 464 3.19 1.41 -28.19
CA LEU A 464 2.57 2.12 -27.08
C LEU A 464 2.23 3.56 -27.46
N VAL A 465 3.20 4.32 -27.99
CA VAL A 465 3.01 5.74 -28.27
C VAL A 465 2.29 5.93 -29.60
N GLY A 466 2.80 5.32 -30.68
CA GLY A 466 2.27 5.49 -32.03
C GLY A 466 1.01 4.68 -32.32
N GLY A 467 0.93 3.44 -31.82
CA GLY A 467 -0.21 2.56 -32.02
C GLY A 467 -1.39 2.85 -31.07
N HIS A 468 -1.11 3.15 -29.80
CA HIS A 468 -2.14 3.24 -28.76
C HIS A 468 -2.40 4.65 -28.20
N ILE A 469 -1.38 5.36 -27.68
CA ILE A 469 -1.60 6.64 -26.97
C ILE A 469 -2.06 7.74 -27.92
N LEU A 470 -1.37 7.90 -29.07
CA LEU A 470 -1.70 8.96 -30.03
C LEU A 470 -3.03 8.73 -30.75
N ASN A 471 -3.46 7.48 -30.88
CA ASN A 471 -4.71 7.09 -31.53
C ASN A 471 -5.87 6.90 -30.54
N ASP A 472 -5.65 7.12 -29.23
CA ASP A 472 -6.69 6.95 -28.24
C ASP A 472 -7.81 7.97 -28.44
N GLN A 473 -9.05 7.49 -28.31
CA GLN A 473 -10.26 8.30 -28.38
C GLN A 473 -11.09 8.21 -27.08
N THR A 474 -10.54 7.58 -26.04
CA THR A 474 -11.26 7.37 -24.78
C THR A 474 -11.00 8.48 -23.76
N LEU A 475 -9.78 9.03 -23.77
CA LEU A 475 -9.37 10.17 -22.96
C LEU A 475 -9.50 11.45 -23.80
N ASP A 476 -10.69 12.06 -23.78
CA ASP A 476 -10.99 13.24 -24.58
C ASP A 476 -10.04 14.43 -24.32
N MET A 477 -9.55 14.56 -23.09
CA MET A 477 -8.57 15.60 -22.70
C MET A 477 -7.11 15.18 -22.92
N GLY A 478 -6.85 13.92 -23.25
CA GLY A 478 -5.52 13.35 -23.43
C GLY A 478 -4.61 14.12 -24.40
N PRO A 479 -5.11 14.56 -25.57
CA PRO A 479 -4.30 15.33 -26.53
C PRO A 479 -3.71 16.63 -25.96
N HIS A 480 -4.37 17.26 -24.99
CA HIS A 480 -3.86 18.49 -24.35
C HIS A 480 -2.62 18.24 -23.48
N HIS A 481 -2.36 16.99 -23.09
CA HIS A 481 -1.25 16.63 -22.22
C HIS A 481 -0.10 15.92 -22.95
N PHE A 482 -0.21 15.68 -24.26
CA PHE A 482 0.84 15.01 -25.05
C PHE A 482 2.17 15.74 -24.98
N GLN A 483 2.17 17.08 -25.00
CA GLN A 483 3.41 17.86 -24.93
C GLN A 483 4.11 17.69 -23.57
N SER A 484 3.36 17.58 -22.46
CA SER A 484 3.90 17.22 -21.14
C SER A 484 4.51 15.81 -21.17
N PHE A 485 3.78 14.83 -21.73
CA PHE A 485 4.29 13.45 -21.85
C PHE A 485 5.61 13.36 -22.63
N PHE A 486 5.68 14.01 -23.79
CA PHE A 486 6.86 14.00 -24.64
C PHE A 486 8.03 14.76 -24.03
N ALA A 487 7.78 15.86 -23.31
CA ALA A 487 8.82 16.54 -22.55
C ALA A 487 9.49 15.60 -21.54
N HIS A 488 8.71 14.76 -20.85
CA HIS A 488 9.27 13.79 -19.89
C HIS A 488 9.93 12.58 -20.54
N ILE A 489 9.44 12.10 -21.69
CA ILE A 489 10.13 11.07 -22.49
C ILE A 489 11.54 11.54 -22.88
N ASP A 490 11.67 12.79 -23.32
CA ASP A 490 12.93 13.40 -23.71
C ASP A 490 13.86 13.60 -22.51
N LEU A 491 13.35 14.18 -21.42
CA LEU A 491 14.11 14.41 -20.17
C LEU A 491 14.68 13.10 -19.58
N LEU A 492 13.92 12.01 -19.63
CA LEU A 492 14.36 10.70 -19.12
C LEU A 492 15.09 9.85 -20.19
N SER A 493 15.32 10.42 -21.38
CA SER A 493 15.97 9.77 -22.52
C SER A 493 15.37 8.38 -22.81
N LEU A 494 14.04 8.30 -22.80
CA LEU A 494 13.32 7.04 -22.97
C LEU A 494 13.41 6.54 -24.41
N THR A 495 13.15 7.39 -25.40
CA THR A 495 13.28 7.05 -26.83
C THR A 495 13.71 8.28 -27.66
N ASN A 496 14.19 8.07 -28.88
CA ASN A 496 14.46 9.15 -29.82
C ASN A 496 13.13 9.67 -30.39
N LEU A 497 12.61 10.76 -29.83
CA LEU A 497 11.37 11.36 -30.29
C LEU A 497 11.46 11.93 -31.70
N GLY A 498 12.66 12.26 -32.21
CA GLY A 498 12.81 12.78 -33.57
C GLY A 498 12.44 11.77 -34.66
N GLU A 499 12.63 10.47 -34.39
CA GLU A 499 12.24 9.37 -35.29
C GLU A 499 10.76 9.03 -35.17
N LEU A 500 10.19 9.16 -33.97
CA LEU A 500 8.80 8.83 -33.67
C LEU A 500 7.82 9.97 -34.01
N LEU A 501 8.25 11.21 -33.84
CA LEU A 501 7.50 12.44 -34.03
C LEU A 501 8.30 13.38 -34.93
N ASN A 502 7.94 13.41 -36.21
CA ASN A 502 8.58 14.29 -37.19
C ASN A 502 8.64 15.76 -36.69
N GLY A 503 9.86 16.27 -36.52
CA GLY A 503 10.12 17.66 -36.11
C GLY A 503 9.94 17.94 -34.61
N TRP A 504 10.09 16.95 -33.72
CA TRP A 504 10.01 17.17 -32.26
C TRP A 504 10.90 18.34 -31.77
N ARG A 505 12.12 18.46 -32.31
CA ARG A 505 13.00 19.61 -32.09
C ARG A 505 12.76 20.67 -33.18
N PRO A 506 12.47 21.94 -32.81
CA PRO A 506 12.47 23.04 -33.77
C PRO A 506 13.87 23.23 -34.38
N LEU A 507 13.94 23.53 -35.67
CA LEU A 507 15.21 23.91 -36.30
C LEU A 507 15.51 25.38 -35.96
N THR A 508 16.79 25.77 -35.95
CA THR A 508 17.19 27.16 -35.63
C THR A 508 16.51 28.19 -36.54
N GLN A 509 16.25 27.81 -37.80
CA GLN A 509 15.51 28.61 -38.78
C GLN A 509 14.02 28.81 -38.43
N ASP A 510 13.45 27.97 -37.56
CA ASP A 510 12.06 28.05 -37.12
C ASP A 510 11.89 29.02 -35.93
N LEU A 511 12.99 29.49 -35.32
CA LEU A 511 12.96 30.38 -34.16
C LEU A 511 12.62 31.82 -34.58
N LYS A 512 11.57 32.37 -33.97
CA LYS A 512 11.05 33.72 -34.24
C LYS A 512 10.83 34.50 -32.94
N GLY A 513 10.79 35.83 -33.05
CA GLY A 513 10.54 36.73 -31.92
C GLY A 513 11.57 36.57 -30.80
N SER A 514 11.12 36.49 -29.56
CA SER A 514 11.97 36.38 -28.37
C SER A 514 12.94 35.19 -28.40
N PHE A 515 12.68 34.15 -29.20
CA PHE A 515 13.53 32.96 -29.28
C PHE A 515 14.68 33.04 -30.29
N GLN A 516 14.78 34.11 -31.09
CA GLN A 516 15.80 34.25 -32.14
C GLN A 516 17.25 34.26 -31.62
N ASN A 517 17.45 34.64 -30.35
CA ASN A 517 18.77 34.79 -29.75
C ASN A 517 19.32 33.46 -29.18
N TRP A 518 18.55 32.38 -29.22
CA TRP A 518 19.05 31.06 -28.84
C TRP A 518 19.92 30.49 -29.95
N THR A 519 21.20 30.24 -29.66
CA THR A 519 22.10 29.56 -30.61
C THR A 519 21.95 28.04 -30.57
N ASP A 520 21.50 27.48 -29.43
CA ASP A 520 21.26 26.06 -29.22
C ASP A 520 20.06 25.88 -28.26
N ILE A 521 18.84 25.98 -28.79
CA ILE A 521 17.64 25.78 -27.97
C ILE A 521 17.40 24.28 -27.73
N PRO A 522 17.30 23.82 -26.47
CA PRO A 522 17.01 22.42 -26.18
C PRO A 522 15.59 22.03 -26.63
N SER A 523 15.28 20.72 -26.71
CA SER A 523 13.91 20.21 -26.99
C SER A 523 12.90 20.58 -25.91
N VAL A 524 13.37 20.87 -24.70
CA VAL A 524 12.56 21.26 -23.54
C VAL A 524 13.21 22.45 -22.83
N VAL A 525 12.41 23.41 -22.39
CA VAL A 525 12.83 24.60 -21.63
C VAL A 525 11.95 24.75 -20.38
N CYS A 526 12.41 25.53 -19.39
CA CYS A 526 11.61 25.86 -18.23
C CYS A 526 10.94 27.23 -18.38
N VAL A 527 9.62 27.26 -18.24
CA VAL A 527 8.81 28.49 -18.14
C VAL A 527 8.57 28.79 -16.66
N THR A 528 8.86 30.01 -16.23
CA THR A 528 8.60 30.52 -14.87
C THR A 528 7.67 31.73 -14.93
N LEU A 529 6.59 31.70 -14.17
CA LEU A 529 5.54 32.72 -14.09
C LEU A 529 5.49 33.30 -12.68
N VAL A 530 5.45 34.62 -12.56
CA VAL A 530 5.25 35.33 -11.28
C VAL A 530 3.77 35.69 -11.13
N VAL A 531 3.10 35.05 -10.18
CA VAL A 531 1.67 35.21 -9.90
C VAL A 531 1.48 36.20 -8.75
N PRO A 532 0.75 37.31 -8.95
CA PRO A 532 0.48 38.28 -7.90
C PRO A 532 -0.23 37.68 -6.69
N ARG A 533 0.19 38.05 -5.49
CA ARG A 533 -0.31 37.49 -4.23
C ARG A 533 -1.84 37.54 -4.10
N LYS A 534 -2.45 38.65 -4.51
CA LYS A 534 -3.91 38.87 -4.45
C LYS A 534 -4.73 37.81 -5.22
N VAL A 535 -4.15 37.20 -6.24
CA VAL A 535 -4.81 36.18 -7.07
C VAL A 535 -5.03 34.88 -6.30
N VAL A 536 -4.05 34.51 -5.47
CA VAL A 536 -4.07 33.24 -4.71
C VAL A 536 -4.55 33.43 -3.27
N ALA A 537 -4.82 34.68 -2.86
CA ALA A 537 -5.19 35.02 -1.48
C ALA A 537 -6.45 34.29 -0.97
N MET A 538 -7.37 33.88 -1.86
CA MET A 538 -8.54 33.10 -1.45
C MET A 538 -8.20 31.70 -0.89
N PHE A 539 -6.97 31.23 -1.08
CA PHE A 539 -6.47 29.96 -0.55
C PHE A 539 -5.55 30.15 0.68
N ASP A 540 -5.44 31.37 1.22
CA ASP A 540 -4.57 31.68 2.36
C ASP A 540 -4.93 30.96 3.67
N ASP A 541 -6.19 30.54 3.79
CA ASP A 541 -6.75 29.84 4.94
C ASP A 541 -7.65 28.69 4.50
N ILE A 542 -7.14 27.47 4.68
CA ILE A 542 -7.84 26.22 4.35
C ILE A 542 -9.13 26.07 5.18
N ASN A 543 -9.22 26.71 6.36
CA ASN A 543 -10.40 26.64 7.23
C ASN A 543 -11.61 27.41 6.69
N LYS A 544 -11.41 28.26 5.66
CA LYS A 544 -12.50 28.97 4.98
C LYS A 544 -13.29 28.09 3.99
N GLY A 545 -12.94 26.80 3.88
CA GLY A 545 -13.70 25.82 3.09
C GLY A 545 -13.39 25.79 1.59
N ASN A 546 -12.41 26.56 1.11
CA ASN A 546 -11.99 26.54 -0.29
C ASN A 546 -11.14 25.30 -0.66
N GLY A 547 -10.77 24.47 0.32
CA GLY A 547 -10.01 23.24 0.09
C GLY A 547 -8.62 23.47 -0.53
N THR A 548 -8.07 22.43 -1.14
CA THR A 548 -6.73 22.44 -1.77
C THR A 548 -6.80 21.94 -3.22
N PRO A 549 -7.44 22.70 -4.14
CA PRO A 549 -7.55 22.27 -5.52
C PRO A 549 -6.18 22.11 -6.17
N ILE A 550 -6.09 21.18 -7.12
CA ILE A 550 -4.88 20.95 -7.92
C ILE A 550 -4.70 22.09 -8.89
N CYS A 551 -3.45 22.49 -9.09
CA CYS A 551 -3.06 23.49 -10.05
C CYS A 551 -2.31 22.88 -11.24
N GLU A 552 -2.44 23.53 -12.37
CA GLU A 552 -1.71 23.20 -13.60
C GLU A 552 -1.31 24.49 -14.32
N LEU A 553 -0.31 24.38 -15.19
CA LEU A 553 0.12 25.47 -16.05
C LEU A 553 -0.16 25.11 -17.51
N GLN A 554 -0.80 26.02 -18.22
CA GLN A 554 -1.14 25.87 -19.63
C GLN A 554 -0.33 26.84 -20.48
N VAL A 555 0.18 26.34 -21.60
CA VAL A 555 0.73 27.16 -22.68
C VAL A 555 -0.30 27.17 -23.80
N GLN A 556 -0.74 28.36 -24.21
CA GLN A 556 -1.76 28.54 -25.23
C GLN A 556 -1.24 29.41 -26.37
N SER A 557 -1.51 28.99 -27.60
CA SER A 557 -1.29 29.82 -28.78
C SER A 557 -2.16 31.08 -28.70
N SER A 558 -1.55 32.21 -29.00
CA SER A 558 -2.24 33.51 -29.10
C SER A 558 -2.91 33.70 -30.47
N VAL A 559 -2.51 32.92 -31.47
CA VAL A 559 -2.94 33.02 -32.87
C VAL A 559 -3.73 31.79 -33.36
N SER A 560 -3.85 30.75 -32.53
CA SER A 560 -4.60 29.53 -32.86
C SER A 560 -5.26 28.93 -31.61
N MET A 561 -6.12 27.91 -31.79
CA MET A 561 -6.76 27.19 -30.68
C MET A 561 -5.85 26.13 -30.04
N LYS A 562 -4.58 26.03 -30.46
CA LYS A 562 -3.64 25.03 -29.91
C LYS A 562 -3.28 25.37 -28.46
N GLN A 563 -3.31 24.36 -27.59
CA GLN A 563 -2.96 24.50 -26.18
C GLN A 563 -2.31 23.22 -25.65
N ALA A 564 -1.41 23.37 -24.67
CA ALA A 564 -0.75 22.29 -23.97
C ALA A 564 -0.84 22.51 -22.45
N ILE A 565 -1.24 21.48 -21.71
CA ILE A 565 -1.46 21.52 -20.26
C ILE A 565 -0.37 20.70 -19.56
N TYR A 566 0.27 21.31 -18.57
CA TYR A 566 1.38 20.75 -17.81
C TYR A 566 1.01 20.71 -16.31
N PRO A 567 0.68 19.54 -15.76
CA PRO A 567 0.34 19.38 -14.34
C PRO A 567 1.57 19.30 -13.43
N ASP A 568 2.76 19.03 -13.98
CA ASP A 568 4.02 18.78 -13.24
C ASP A 568 4.72 20.09 -12.82
N ILE A 569 3.98 20.96 -12.15
CA ILE A 569 4.46 22.29 -11.78
C ILE A 569 5.25 22.26 -10.46
N GLN A 570 6.21 23.17 -10.37
CA GLN A 570 6.85 23.58 -9.12
C GLN A 570 6.30 24.95 -8.76
N MET A 571 6.00 25.19 -7.48
CA MET A 571 5.56 26.51 -7.02
C MET A 571 6.24 26.88 -5.70
N GLY A 572 6.18 28.14 -5.32
CA GLY A 572 6.68 28.63 -4.04
C GLY A 572 6.57 30.15 -3.92
N PHE A 573 6.55 30.70 -2.71
CA PHE A 573 6.56 32.16 -2.54
C PHE A 573 7.99 32.67 -2.56
N GLY A 574 8.26 33.74 -3.31
CA GLY A 574 9.62 34.26 -3.41
C GLY A 574 9.78 35.39 -4.40
N THR A 575 11.01 35.85 -4.53
CA THR A 575 11.44 36.86 -5.51
C THR A 575 12.30 36.20 -6.56
N VAL A 576 12.05 36.49 -7.84
CA VAL A 576 12.87 36.01 -8.95
C VAL A 576 14.15 36.84 -9.05
N GLU A 577 15.28 36.14 -9.17
CA GLU A 577 16.62 36.70 -9.41
C GLU A 577 17.12 36.18 -10.76
N LEU A 578 17.79 37.04 -11.54
CA LEU A 578 18.15 36.76 -12.93
C LEU A 578 19.65 36.92 -13.15
N SER A 579 20.24 36.04 -13.95
CA SER A 579 21.63 36.13 -14.42
C SER A 579 21.70 35.74 -15.90
N GLY A 580 22.64 36.35 -16.63
CA GLY A 580 22.78 36.18 -18.09
C GLY A 580 21.78 37.01 -18.90
N GLN A 581 21.83 36.88 -20.23
CA GLN A 581 20.94 37.61 -21.13
C GLN A 581 19.60 36.87 -21.31
N ALA A 582 18.46 37.57 -21.36
CA ALA A 582 17.17 36.92 -21.56
C ALA A 582 17.09 36.22 -22.92
N PHE A 583 16.50 35.02 -22.95
CA PHE A 583 16.33 34.19 -24.15
C PHE A 583 17.65 33.80 -24.86
N THR A 584 18.69 33.52 -24.08
CA THR A 584 19.96 32.95 -24.56
C THR A 584 20.34 31.72 -23.73
N ASN A 585 21.37 30.99 -24.16
CA ASN A 585 21.81 29.74 -23.50
C ASN A 585 22.31 29.95 -22.06
N ASP A 586 22.82 31.15 -21.74
CA ASP A 586 23.37 31.54 -20.43
C ASP A 586 22.30 32.13 -19.49
N TYR A 587 21.03 32.22 -19.91
CA TYR A 587 19.97 32.76 -19.08
C TYR A 587 19.60 31.82 -17.93
N VAL A 588 19.82 32.29 -16.70
CA VAL A 588 19.53 31.57 -15.47
C VAL A 588 18.47 32.32 -14.67
N VAL A 589 17.46 31.57 -14.23
CA VAL A 589 16.43 32.03 -13.32
C VAL A 589 16.67 31.40 -11.95
N SER A 590 16.64 32.21 -10.91
CA SER A 590 16.70 31.77 -9.52
C SER A 590 15.52 32.32 -8.74
N VAL A 591 15.11 31.63 -7.68
CA VAL A 591 14.04 32.06 -6.78
C VAL A 591 14.59 32.12 -5.37
N ARG A 592 14.62 33.34 -4.82
CA ARG A 592 14.87 33.57 -3.40
C ARG A 592 13.55 33.44 -2.64
N GLU A 593 13.41 32.36 -1.89
CA GLU A 593 12.17 32.04 -1.18
C GLU A 593 11.82 33.07 -0.09
N ASP A 594 10.52 33.31 0.10
CA ASP A 594 9.98 34.01 1.25
C ASP A 594 9.74 32.99 2.38
N PRO A 595 10.54 33.01 3.47
CA PRO A 595 10.42 32.03 4.55
C PRO A 595 9.07 32.11 5.28
N LYS A 596 8.32 33.21 5.13
CA LYS A 596 6.98 33.37 5.72
C LYS A 596 5.89 32.72 4.86
N GLY A 597 6.17 32.31 3.62
CA GLY A 597 5.24 31.59 2.75
C GLY A 597 3.85 32.23 2.65
N TRP A 598 2.80 31.51 3.03
CA TRP A 598 1.41 31.99 3.08
C TRP A 598 1.15 33.11 4.11
N ARG A 599 2.09 33.45 4.99
CA ARG A 599 2.02 34.64 5.86
C ARG A 599 2.92 35.78 5.38
N GLY A 600 3.68 35.53 4.32
CA GLY A 600 4.57 36.50 3.67
C GLY A 600 3.82 37.46 2.74
N SER A 601 4.61 38.33 2.09
CA SER A 601 4.10 39.32 1.13
C SER A 601 4.61 39.07 -0.29
N ALA A 602 5.56 38.15 -0.47
CA ALA A 602 6.10 37.83 -1.78
C ALA A 602 5.02 37.22 -2.71
N PRO A 603 5.16 37.43 -4.03
CA PRO A 603 4.32 36.76 -5.02
C PRO A 603 4.58 35.25 -5.03
N MET A 604 3.64 34.50 -5.60
CA MET A 604 3.86 33.08 -5.87
C MET A 604 4.60 32.95 -7.21
N VAL A 605 5.71 32.23 -7.20
CA VAL A 605 6.44 31.84 -8.42
C VAL A 605 6.01 30.43 -8.78
N VAL A 606 5.66 30.21 -10.05
CA VAL A 606 5.26 28.90 -10.59
C VAL A 606 6.16 28.59 -11.77
N SER A 607 6.77 27.41 -11.83
CA SER A 607 7.64 27.01 -12.92
C SER A 607 7.34 25.60 -13.39
N VAL A 608 7.49 25.38 -14.69
CA VAL A 608 7.23 24.08 -15.33
C VAL A 608 8.18 23.86 -16.50
N VAL A 609 8.51 22.60 -16.77
CA VAL A 609 9.28 22.24 -17.96
C VAL A 609 8.31 21.97 -19.11
N VAL A 610 8.51 22.65 -20.23
CA VAL A 610 7.64 22.58 -21.41
C VAL A 610 8.44 22.16 -22.63
N SER A 611 7.77 21.59 -23.63
CA SER A 611 8.42 21.36 -24.91
C SER A 611 8.66 22.68 -25.63
N THR A 612 9.85 22.83 -26.20
CA THR A 612 10.19 24.01 -27.01
C THR A 612 9.28 24.08 -28.23
N ARG A 613 8.89 22.92 -28.77
CA ARG A 613 7.91 22.83 -29.86
C ARG A 613 6.56 23.45 -29.50
N ALA A 614 6.03 23.26 -28.28
CA ALA A 614 4.78 23.90 -27.88
C ALA A 614 4.90 25.44 -27.80
N LEU A 615 6.09 25.99 -27.55
CA LEU A 615 6.32 27.43 -27.56
C LEU A 615 6.51 27.98 -28.99
N VAL A 616 7.22 27.24 -29.85
CA VAL A 616 7.62 27.69 -31.20
C VAL A 616 6.57 27.37 -32.28
N GLU A 617 6.04 26.15 -32.32
CA GLU A 617 5.09 25.67 -33.34
C GLU A 617 3.67 26.24 -33.17
N TYR A 618 3.32 26.67 -31.96
CA TYR A 618 2.08 27.38 -31.70
C TYR A 618 2.10 28.82 -32.26
N GLY A 619 3.23 29.24 -32.83
CA GLY A 619 3.29 30.28 -33.85
C GLY A 619 3.21 31.71 -33.34
N ASP A 620 3.40 31.97 -32.05
CA ASP A 620 3.36 33.35 -31.54
C ASP A 620 4.52 33.71 -30.60
N ALA A 621 5.14 34.86 -30.86
CA ALA A 621 6.15 35.48 -30.00
C ALA A 621 5.56 35.93 -28.63
N ALA A 622 4.23 35.99 -28.51
CA ALA A 622 3.49 36.28 -27.28
C ALA A 622 2.57 35.12 -26.82
N GLY A 623 3.04 33.87 -26.97
CA GLY A 623 2.35 32.68 -26.44
C GLY A 623 1.90 32.86 -24.98
N ARG A 624 0.63 32.57 -24.70
CA ARG A 624 0.04 32.81 -23.37
C ARG A 624 0.46 31.74 -22.39
N VAL A 625 0.78 32.16 -21.18
CA VAL A 625 1.08 31.30 -20.03
C VAL A 625 -0.03 31.51 -19.01
N VAL A 626 -0.79 30.45 -18.74
CA VAL A 626 -1.98 30.50 -17.88
C VAL A 626 -1.77 29.58 -16.68
N PHE A 627 -1.91 30.12 -15.48
CA PHE A 627 -1.96 29.37 -14.23
C PHE A 627 -3.42 29.17 -13.84
N GLN A 628 -3.85 27.92 -13.66
CA GLN A 628 -5.26 27.58 -13.46
C GLN A 628 -5.44 26.41 -12.49
N LEU A 629 -6.69 26.21 -12.03
CA LEU A 629 -7.07 25.02 -11.29
C LEU A 629 -7.40 23.89 -12.26
N LYS A 630 -6.99 22.65 -11.91
CA LYS A 630 -7.38 21.45 -12.65
C LYS A 630 -8.90 21.37 -12.70
N ASN A 631 -9.42 21.23 -13.91
CA ASN A 631 -10.85 21.13 -14.13
C ASN A 631 -11.36 19.76 -13.65
N THR A 632 -11.98 19.73 -12.48
CA THR A 632 -12.73 18.58 -11.95
C THR A 632 -14.17 18.98 -11.63
N PRO A 633 -15.14 18.04 -11.60
CA PRO A 633 -16.53 18.36 -11.25
C PRO A 633 -16.66 19.09 -9.89
N ALA A 634 -15.86 18.69 -8.90
CA ALA A 634 -15.84 19.34 -7.59
C ALA A 634 -15.32 20.78 -7.67
N VAL A 635 -14.20 21.02 -8.35
CA VAL A 635 -13.62 22.36 -8.52
C VAL A 635 -14.55 23.26 -9.34
N LEU A 636 -15.18 22.73 -10.39
CA LEU A 636 -16.18 23.47 -11.17
C LEU A 636 -17.39 23.87 -10.32
N ALA A 637 -17.95 22.95 -9.54
CA ALA A 637 -19.08 23.24 -8.66
C ALA A 637 -18.75 24.34 -7.63
N THR A 638 -17.51 24.35 -7.12
CA THR A 638 -17.08 25.31 -6.10
C THR A 638 -16.65 26.67 -6.69
N PHE A 639 -15.96 26.69 -7.83
CA PHE A 639 -15.23 27.87 -8.30
C PHE A 639 -15.69 28.46 -9.63
N SER A 640 -16.56 27.79 -10.39
CA SER A 640 -17.01 28.29 -11.71
C SER A 640 -17.68 29.66 -11.64
N SER A 641 -18.40 29.98 -10.56
CA SER A 641 -19.03 31.29 -10.36
C SER A 641 -18.02 32.44 -10.14
N ARG A 642 -16.80 32.13 -9.67
CA ARG A 642 -15.76 33.12 -9.38
C ARG A 642 -14.68 33.19 -10.45
N LEU A 643 -14.27 32.04 -10.98
CA LEU A 643 -13.14 31.90 -11.93
C LEU A 643 -13.59 31.56 -13.36
N GLY A 644 -14.91 31.45 -13.59
CA GLY A 644 -15.47 31.01 -14.87
C GLY A 644 -15.26 29.52 -15.14
N MET A 645 -15.74 29.06 -16.30
CA MET A 645 -15.66 27.66 -16.73
C MET A 645 -14.23 27.16 -16.99
N PHE A 646 -13.28 28.10 -17.20
CA PHE A 646 -11.87 27.79 -17.45
C PHE A 646 -11.01 27.79 -16.19
N LEU A 647 -11.57 28.18 -15.03
CA LEU A 647 -10.91 28.10 -13.71
C LEU A 647 -9.52 28.77 -13.65
N GLN A 648 -9.34 29.85 -14.42
CA GLN A 648 -8.07 30.56 -14.54
C GLN A 648 -7.81 31.42 -13.31
N LEU A 649 -6.58 31.36 -12.78
CA LEU A 649 -6.12 32.19 -11.68
C LEU A 649 -5.36 33.40 -12.21
N HIS A 650 -4.34 33.17 -13.03
CA HIS A 650 -3.50 34.24 -13.61
C HIS A 650 -3.15 33.91 -15.06
N GLN A 651 -3.03 34.95 -15.89
CA GLN A 651 -2.63 34.83 -17.28
C GLN A 651 -1.61 35.92 -17.62
N SER A 652 -0.54 35.53 -18.30
CA SER A 652 0.41 36.43 -18.94
C SER A 652 0.88 35.86 -20.29
N ALA A 653 1.96 36.38 -20.85
CA ALA A 653 2.51 35.96 -22.14
C ALA A 653 4.04 35.98 -22.14
N VAL A 654 4.64 35.14 -22.99
CA VAL A 654 6.08 35.16 -23.25
C VAL A 654 6.51 36.56 -23.69
N GLY A 655 7.62 37.06 -23.13
CA GLY A 655 8.13 38.42 -23.37
C GLY A 655 7.60 39.48 -22.40
N GLN A 656 6.64 39.15 -21.53
CA GLN A 656 6.22 40.02 -20.42
C GLN A 656 7.19 39.93 -19.23
N LYS A 657 7.18 40.95 -18.36
CA LYS A 657 8.10 41.06 -17.22
C LYS A 657 7.89 40.01 -16.13
N ASP A 658 6.76 39.30 -16.14
CA ASP A 658 6.38 38.27 -15.18
C ASP A 658 6.51 36.84 -15.75
N VAL A 659 7.02 36.67 -16.98
CA VAL A 659 7.24 35.37 -17.63
C VAL A 659 8.70 35.24 -18.07
N PHE A 660 9.36 34.18 -17.59
CA PHE A 660 10.77 33.89 -17.87
C PHE A 660 10.92 32.53 -18.53
N VAL A 661 11.76 32.43 -19.56
CA VAL A 661 12.07 31.16 -20.23
C VAL A 661 13.56 30.88 -20.13
N SER A 662 13.92 29.77 -19.49
CA SER A 662 15.32 29.40 -19.19
C SER A 662 15.58 27.94 -19.53
N ARG A 663 16.86 27.57 -19.68
CA ARG A 663 17.25 26.19 -20.04
C ARG A 663 16.95 25.21 -18.91
N TYR A 664 17.26 25.59 -17.68
CA TYR A 664 17.06 24.77 -16.49
C TYR A 664 15.95 25.31 -15.60
N ARG A 665 15.46 24.47 -14.69
CA ARG A 665 14.49 24.91 -13.67
C ARG A 665 15.15 25.91 -12.72
N PRO A 666 14.37 26.76 -12.04
CA PRO A 666 14.96 27.74 -11.13
C PRO A 666 15.83 27.09 -10.06
N ASN A 667 16.94 27.73 -9.70
CA ASN A 667 17.92 27.21 -8.73
C ASN A 667 18.62 25.89 -9.14
N MET A 668 18.53 25.46 -10.40
CA MET A 668 19.14 24.22 -10.90
C MET A 668 20.15 24.51 -12.01
N LEU A 669 21.24 23.72 -12.06
CA LEU A 669 22.29 23.82 -13.08
C LEU A 669 22.23 22.68 -14.12
N GLY A 670 21.22 21.80 -14.05
CA GLY A 670 21.12 20.62 -14.90
C GLY A 670 19.73 19.93 -14.87
N HIS A 671 19.62 18.86 -15.66
CA HIS A 671 18.46 17.96 -15.66
C HIS A 671 18.76 16.71 -14.82
N ILE A 672 17.70 16.07 -14.31
CA ILE A 672 17.79 14.89 -13.45
C ILE A 672 18.52 13.75 -14.18
N SER A 673 19.47 13.09 -13.51
CA SER A 673 20.10 11.84 -13.96
C SER A 673 19.92 10.72 -12.92
N ILE A 674 19.85 9.48 -13.37
CA ILE A 674 19.81 8.26 -12.54
C ILE A 674 20.63 7.18 -13.27
N ASP A 675 21.66 6.64 -12.60
CA ASP A 675 22.60 5.65 -13.16
C ASP A 675 22.19 4.18 -12.86
N GLU A 676 22.64 3.24 -13.70
CA GLU A 676 22.25 1.81 -13.65
C GLU A 676 23.45 0.84 -13.48
N ALA A 677 23.23 -0.30 -12.81
CA ALA A 677 24.23 -1.38 -12.70
C ALA A 677 23.67 -2.84 -12.78
N ILE A 678 24.32 -3.64 -13.66
CA ILE A 678 24.57 -5.12 -13.73
C ILE A 678 23.51 -6.10 -14.34
N LYS A 679 24.01 -7.19 -14.98
CA LYS A 679 23.43 -7.96 -16.12
C LYS A 679 23.17 -9.48 -15.85
N ILE A 680 22.05 -9.79 -15.20
CA ILE A 680 21.28 -11.03 -15.43
C ILE A 680 19.91 -10.56 -15.91
N THR A 681 19.43 -11.07 -17.05
CA THR A 681 18.18 -10.55 -17.63
C THR A 681 17.08 -11.62 -17.52
N VAL A 682 15.99 -11.30 -16.82
CA VAL A 682 14.80 -12.16 -16.73
C VAL A 682 13.70 -11.49 -17.55
N ARG A 683 13.19 -12.18 -18.57
CA ARG A 683 12.20 -11.69 -19.53
C ARG A 683 10.95 -12.59 -19.53
N PRO A 684 9.86 -12.15 -18.88
CA PRO A 684 8.55 -12.78 -19.08
C PRO A 684 8.11 -12.64 -20.54
N LEU A 685 7.61 -13.71 -21.14
CA LEU A 685 7.07 -13.73 -22.50
C LEU A 685 5.56 -13.96 -22.44
N LEU A 686 4.82 -13.08 -23.10
CA LEU A 686 3.37 -13.15 -23.20
C LEU A 686 2.93 -14.19 -24.24
N ASP A 687 1.69 -14.66 -24.13
CA ASP A 687 1.03 -15.41 -25.20
C ASP A 687 0.80 -14.54 -26.45
N ALA A 688 0.43 -15.17 -27.57
CA ALA A 688 0.21 -14.47 -28.84
C ALA A 688 -0.89 -13.38 -28.77
N ALA A 689 -1.79 -13.46 -27.79
CA ALA A 689 -2.85 -12.49 -27.55
C ALA A 689 -2.44 -11.36 -26.59
N ALA A 690 -1.21 -11.39 -26.05
CA ALA A 690 -0.70 -10.46 -25.05
C ALA A 690 -1.54 -10.38 -23.76
N ARG A 691 -2.18 -11.49 -23.35
CA ARG A 691 -3.11 -11.54 -22.21
C ARG A 691 -2.53 -12.13 -20.94
N GLN A 692 -1.55 -13.03 -21.07
CA GLN A 692 -0.96 -13.74 -19.94
C GLN A 692 0.49 -14.11 -20.23
N PHE A 693 1.31 -14.20 -19.19
CA PHE A 693 2.66 -14.74 -19.32
C PHE A 693 2.61 -16.24 -19.57
N GLN A 694 3.14 -16.65 -20.72
CA GLN A 694 3.19 -18.05 -21.12
C GLN A 694 4.55 -18.66 -20.79
N TYR A 695 5.64 -17.92 -20.93
CA TYR A 695 7.00 -18.38 -20.66
C TYR A 695 7.81 -17.33 -19.90
N VAL A 696 8.92 -17.76 -19.31
CA VAL A 696 9.97 -16.87 -18.77
C VAL A 696 11.28 -17.28 -19.43
N GLN A 697 11.94 -16.30 -20.04
CA GLN A 697 13.28 -16.41 -20.60
C GLN A 697 14.29 -15.78 -19.64
N ILE A 698 15.31 -16.54 -19.23
CA ILE A 698 16.36 -16.08 -18.31
C ILE A 698 17.68 -16.15 -19.07
N ARG A 699 18.36 -15.01 -19.17
CA ARG A 699 19.63 -14.88 -19.87
C ARG A 699 20.75 -14.51 -18.90
N TYR A 700 21.77 -15.37 -18.89
CA TYR A 700 23.03 -15.18 -18.19
C TYR A 700 24.09 -14.72 -19.20
N ASP A 701 24.62 -13.51 -19.04
CA ASP A 701 25.77 -13.04 -19.82
C ASP A 701 27.02 -13.07 -18.93
N PHE A 702 28.07 -13.78 -19.35
CA PHE A 702 29.30 -13.92 -18.56
C PHE A 702 30.39 -12.97 -19.05
N CYS A 703 30.67 -11.91 -18.27
CA CYS A 703 31.66 -10.90 -18.63
C CYS A 703 33.11 -11.31 -18.28
N SER A 704 33.33 -12.04 -17.18
CA SER A 704 34.66 -12.54 -16.73
C SER A 704 34.52 -13.63 -15.65
N GLY A 705 35.63 -14.32 -15.27
CA GLY A 705 35.69 -15.23 -14.11
C GLY A 705 35.68 -16.75 -14.39
N GLU A 706 35.54 -17.55 -13.33
CA GLU A 706 35.42 -19.02 -13.35
C GLU A 706 34.32 -19.56 -14.31
N PRO A 707 33.07 -19.06 -14.31
CA PRO A 707 32.02 -19.59 -15.18
C PRO A 707 32.32 -19.44 -16.68
N LYS A 708 33.07 -18.40 -17.08
CA LYS A 708 33.55 -18.24 -18.47
C LYS A 708 34.50 -19.37 -18.86
N ARG A 709 35.47 -19.69 -18.00
CA ARG A 709 36.43 -20.79 -18.25
C ARG A 709 35.71 -22.12 -18.35
N LEU A 710 34.79 -22.40 -17.43
CA LEU A 710 33.99 -23.62 -17.43
C LEU A 710 33.09 -23.74 -18.67
N LEU A 711 32.48 -22.65 -19.15
CA LEU A 711 31.70 -22.67 -20.40
C LEU A 711 32.58 -22.97 -21.62
N GLN A 712 33.74 -22.32 -21.71
CA GLN A 712 34.68 -22.45 -22.83
C GLN A 712 35.33 -23.83 -22.87
N SER A 713 35.59 -24.44 -21.72
CA SER A 713 36.13 -25.79 -21.59
C SER A 713 35.09 -26.90 -21.76
N GLY A 714 33.85 -26.57 -22.15
CA GLY A 714 32.83 -27.58 -22.42
C GLY A 714 32.05 -28.07 -21.18
N GLY A 715 32.11 -27.37 -20.05
CA GLY A 715 31.39 -27.72 -18.83
C GLY A 715 29.89 -27.98 -19.07
N ILE A 716 29.35 -29.00 -18.39
CA ILE A 716 27.94 -29.37 -18.43
C ILE A 716 27.14 -28.27 -17.74
N VAL A 717 26.03 -27.87 -18.34
CA VAL A 717 25.13 -26.85 -17.78
C VAL A 717 23.83 -27.54 -17.39
N GLU A 718 23.50 -27.47 -16.11
CA GLU A 718 22.26 -28.04 -15.57
C GLU A 718 21.42 -26.97 -14.89
N PHE A 719 20.12 -27.20 -14.88
CA PHE A 719 19.14 -26.33 -14.25
C PHE A 719 18.25 -27.16 -13.36
N HIS A 720 18.12 -26.73 -12.10
CA HIS A 720 17.26 -27.37 -11.11
C HIS A 720 16.45 -26.27 -10.41
N ALA A 721 15.21 -26.57 -10.01
CA ALA A 721 14.42 -25.67 -9.18
C ALA A 721 14.46 -26.14 -7.73
N LEU A 722 14.73 -25.23 -6.80
CA LEU A 722 14.47 -25.47 -5.38
C LEU A 722 12.98 -25.36 -5.08
N ASN A 723 12.30 -24.46 -5.80
CA ASN A 723 10.86 -24.27 -5.81
C ASN A 723 10.48 -23.54 -7.13
N PRO A 724 9.18 -23.37 -7.44
CA PRO A 724 8.76 -22.74 -8.70
C PRO A 724 9.31 -21.33 -8.96
N PHE A 725 9.80 -20.62 -7.93
CA PHE A 725 10.31 -19.24 -8.02
C PHE A 725 11.83 -19.12 -7.93
N ASN A 726 12.56 -20.22 -7.80
CA ASN A 726 14.02 -20.17 -7.70
C ASN A 726 14.63 -21.15 -8.68
N LEU A 727 15.35 -20.60 -9.65
CA LEU A 727 16.10 -21.38 -10.62
C LEU A 727 17.57 -21.38 -10.24
N VAL A 728 18.13 -22.57 -10.09
CA VAL A 728 19.54 -22.79 -9.86
C VAL A 728 20.19 -23.27 -11.15
N MET A 729 21.14 -22.49 -11.65
CA MET A 729 22.03 -22.91 -12.74
C MET A 729 23.32 -23.48 -12.14
N VAL A 730 23.73 -24.64 -12.61
CA VAL A 730 25.03 -25.25 -12.30
C VAL A 730 25.85 -25.36 -13.58
N ILE A 731 27.12 -24.98 -13.54
CA ILE A 731 28.09 -25.15 -14.64
C ILE A 731 29.22 -26.04 -14.12
N GLY A 732 29.36 -27.25 -14.66
CA GLY A 732 30.25 -28.28 -14.14
C GLY A 732 29.77 -28.78 -12.77
N SER A 733 30.70 -28.98 -11.83
CA SER A 733 30.39 -29.34 -10.43
C SER A 733 30.77 -28.26 -9.41
N THR A 734 31.39 -27.15 -9.86
CA THR A 734 31.99 -26.15 -8.97
C THR A 734 31.27 -24.80 -8.97
N TYR A 735 30.61 -24.43 -10.07
CA TYR A 735 29.94 -23.13 -10.17
C TYR A 735 28.42 -23.28 -10.14
N GLN A 736 27.79 -22.64 -9.15
CA GLN A 736 26.34 -22.57 -9.01
C GLN A 736 25.90 -21.11 -8.94
N LYS A 737 24.81 -20.77 -9.63
CA LYS A 737 24.15 -19.47 -9.53
C LYS A 737 22.65 -19.66 -9.39
N SER A 738 22.11 -19.20 -8.26
CA SER A 738 20.67 -19.10 -8.04
C SER A 738 20.15 -17.75 -8.54
N VAL A 739 18.96 -17.77 -9.16
CA VAL A 739 18.21 -16.60 -9.59
C VAL A 739 16.79 -16.71 -9.04
N ALA A 740 16.38 -15.70 -8.28
CA ALA A 740 14.99 -15.53 -7.89
C ALA A 740 14.18 -15.05 -9.09
N LEU A 741 13.04 -15.70 -9.32
CA LEU A 741 12.17 -15.44 -10.45
C LEU A 741 10.94 -14.63 -10.02
N PRO A 742 10.52 -13.63 -10.81
CA PRO A 742 9.31 -12.85 -10.53
C PRO A 742 8.02 -13.65 -10.80
N LEU A 743 8.11 -14.71 -11.61
CA LEU A 743 7.00 -15.59 -11.98
C LEU A 743 7.39 -17.05 -11.74
N PRO A 744 6.45 -17.91 -11.32
CA PRO A 744 6.74 -19.32 -11.11
C PRO A 744 6.89 -20.01 -12.46
N VAL A 745 7.91 -20.86 -12.60
CA VAL A 745 8.16 -21.62 -13.83
C VAL A 745 8.10 -23.11 -13.57
N ASN A 746 7.68 -23.87 -14.58
CA ASN A 746 7.84 -25.31 -14.57
C ASN A 746 9.20 -25.68 -15.19
N VAL A 747 10.17 -25.97 -14.32
CA VAL A 747 11.55 -26.27 -14.69
C VAL A 747 11.69 -27.60 -15.44
N GLU A 748 10.80 -28.57 -15.18
CA GLU A 748 10.85 -29.90 -15.81
C GLU A 748 10.64 -29.84 -17.32
N VAL A 749 9.93 -28.81 -17.81
CA VAL A 749 9.63 -28.61 -19.24
C VAL A 749 10.51 -27.51 -19.86
N GLY A 750 11.51 -27.03 -19.11
CA GLY A 750 12.38 -25.95 -19.54
C GLY A 750 13.36 -26.35 -20.64
N LYS A 751 13.73 -25.38 -21.49
CA LYS A 751 14.65 -25.54 -22.62
C LYS A 751 15.88 -24.67 -22.41
N VAL A 752 17.05 -25.23 -22.69
CA VAL A 752 18.35 -24.54 -22.55
C VAL A 752 18.94 -24.24 -23.93
N LYS A 753 19.49 -23.04 -24.11
CA LYS A 753 20.41 -22.70 -25.22
C LYS A 753 21.73 -22.22 -24.65
N ILE A 754 22.84 -22.73 -25.17
CA ILE A 754 24.19 -22.44 -24.69
C ILE A 754 25.02 -21.88 -25.85
N ALA A 755 25.55 -20.67 -25.71
CA ALA A 755 26.48 -20.07 -26.66
C ALA A 755 27.88 -19.99 -26.06
N ARG A 756 28.71 -21.02 -26.33
CA ARG A 756 30.06 -21.14 -25.74
C ARG A 756 31.07 -20.13 -26.29
N LYS A 757 30.89 -19.62 -27.52
CA LYS A 757 31.76 -18.59 -28.12
C LYS A 757 31.39 -17.17 -27.67
N SER A 758 30.10 -16.87 -27.61
CA SER A 758 29.57 -15.56 -27.21
C SER A 758 29.28 -15.44 -25.71
N LEU A 759 29.60 -16.49 -24.94
CA LEU A 759 29.59 -16.55 -23.47
C LEU A 759 28.25 -16.17 -22.83
N TRP A 760 27.17 -16.79 -23.30
CA TRP A 760 25.86 -16.66 -22.68
C TRP A 760 25.12 -17.98 -22.61
N ILE A 761 24.26 -18.12 -21.60
CA ILE A 761 23.29 -19.20 -21.45
C ILE A 761 21.90 -18.57 -21.40
N GLU A 762 20.95 -19.20 -22.09
CA GLU A 762 19.54 -18.84 -22.05
C GLU A 762 18.71 -20.04 -21.61
N TYR A 763 17.81 -19.83 -20.67
CA TYR A 763 16.85 -20.81 -20.18
C TYR A 763 15.44 -20.31 -20.43
N LEU A 764 14.58 -21.15 -21.02
CA LEU A 764 13.19 -20.83 -21.35
C LEU A 764 12.26 -21.85 -20.72
N ALA A 765 11.39 -21.44 -19.81
CA ALA A 765 10.43 -22.33 -19.14
C ALA A 765 9.00 -21.77 -19.14
N PRO A 766 7.96 -22.62 -19.22
CA PRO A 766 6.58 -22.17 -19.15
C PRO A 766 6.22 -21.69 -17.74
N VAL A 767 5.33 -20.69 -17.65
CA VAL A 767 4.81 -20.19 -16.38
C VAL A 767 3.88 -21.25 -15.76
N ALA A 768 4.06 -21.54 -14.47
CA ALA A 768 3.23 -22.50 -13.75
C ALA A 768 1.81 -21.96 -13.51
N LYS A 769 0.78 -22.82 -13.58
CA LYS A 769 -0.60 -22.40 -13.34
C LYS A 769 -0.90 -22.38 -11.84
N VAL A 770 -1.69 -21.40 -11.39
CA VAL A 770 -2.06 -21.26 -9.98
C VAL A 770 -2.74 -22.52 -9.43
N GLN A 771 -3.62 -23.18 -10.21
CA GLN A 771 -4.30 -24.40 -9.75
C GLN A 771 -3.34 -25.56 -9.47
N GLU A 772 -2.26 -25.66 -10.25
CA GLU A 772 -1.20 -26.66 -10.06
C GLU A 772 -0.38 -26.36 -8.80
N LEU A 773 -0.14 -25.08 -8.51
CA LEU A 773 0.57 -24.63 -7.31
C LEU A 773 -0.26 -24.81 -6.03
N ILE A 774 -1.57 -24.56 -6.07
CA ILE A 774 -2.43 -24.70 -4.88
C ILE A 774 -2.51 -26.15 -4.38
N SER A 775 -2.46 -27.12 -5.29
CA SER A 775 -2.46 -28.56 -4.97
C SER A 775 -1.13 -29.08 -4.42
N ARG A 776 -0.06 -28.28 -4.44
CA ARG A 776 1.26 -28.68 -3.96
C ARG A 776 1.43 -28.45 -2.46
N PRO A 777 1.84 -29.47 -1.68
CA PRO A 777 2.14 -29.34 -0.25
C PRO A 777 3.18 -28.25 0.09
N ASP A 778 4.20 -28.09 -0.74
CA ASP A 778 5.29 -27.11 -0.59
C ASP A 778 4.89 -25.67 -0.94
N CYS A 779 3.64 -25.46 -1.38
CA CYS A 779 3.13 -24.17 -1.87
C CYS A 779 2.00 -23.58 -0.99
N VAL A 780 1.92 -23.95 0.29
CA VAL A 780 1.13 -23.21 1.30
C VAL A 780 1.99 -22.11 1.93
N PHE A 781 3.05 -22.51 2.64
CA PHE A 781 4.06 -21.63 3.21
C PHE A 781 5.45 -22.13 2.78
N PRO A 782 5.93 -21.71 1.59
CA PRO A 782 7.18 -22.22 1.06
C PRO A 782 8.38 -21.92 1.96
N ILE A 783 9.26 -22.92 2.09
CA ILE A 783 10.58 -22.79 2.72
C ILE A 783 11.61 -22.97 1.62
N HIS A 784 12.61 -22.10 1.57
CA HIS A 784 13.76 -22.28 0.68
C HIS A 784 15.05 -22.31 1.49
N LEU A 785 16.08 -22.94 0.94
CA LEU A 785 17.42 -22.88 1.52
C LEU A 785 18.19 -21.73 0.88
N ASP A 786 18.82 -20.89 1.71
CA ASP A 786 19.72 -19.86 1.22
C ASP A 786 21.07 -20.44 0.72
N LEU A 787 22.00 -19.57 0.32
CA LEU A 787 23.32 -19.98 -0.16
C LEU A 787 24.16 -20.71 0.91
N GLU A 788 23.86 -20.51 2.20
CA GLU A 788 24.48 -21.19 3.33
C GLU A 788 23.71 -22.45 3.75
N SER A 789 22.69 -22.84 2.98
CA SER A 789 21.77 -23.95 3.26
C SER A 789 20.96 -23.78 4.54
N ARG A 790 20.65 -22.54 4.92
CA ARG A 790 19.74 -22.22 6.03
C ARG A 790 18.30 -22.14 5.54
N PRO A 791 17.32 -22.68 6.27
CA PRO A 791 15.91 -22.56 5.92
C PRO A 791 15.40 -21.13 6.13
N ILE A 792 14.79 -20.59 5.08
CA ILE A 792 14.19 -19.27 5.01
C ILE A 792 12.71 -19.42 4.67
N LEU A 793 11.86 -18.80 5.48
CA LEU A 793 10.43 -18.68 5.20
C LEU A 793 10.20 -17.62 4.13
N ASP A 794 9.46 -17.98 3.08
CA ASP A 794 9.14 -17.06 1.97
C ASP A 794 8.01 -16.08 2.33
N GLN A 795 6.88 -16.61 2.81
CA GLN A 795 5.64 -15.84 3.05
C GLN A 795 5.17 -15.87 4.50
N LEU A 796 5.46 -16.97 5.20
CA LEU A 796 5.10 -17.12 6.59
C LEU A 796 6.07 -16.28 7.41
N HIS A 797 5.55 -15.28 8.12
CA HIS A 797 6.38 -14.36 8.88
C HIS A 797 6.96 -15.04 10.12
N TYR A 798 8.18 -14.66 10.51
CA TYR A 798 8.81 -15.02 11.77
C TYR A 798 8.16 -14.26 12.94
N ILE A 799 8.06 -14.93 14.09
CA ILE A 799 7.52 -14.34 15.32
C ILE A 799 8.38 -14.72 16.52
N ASP A 800 8.40 -13.84 17.52
CA ASP A 800 8.72 -14.23 18.88
C ASP A 800 7.42 -14.56 19.63
N SER A 801 7.11 -15.85 19.78
CA SER A 801 5.92 -16.30 20.49
C SER A 801 5.82 -15.76 21.93
N ASP A 802 6.93 -15.55 22.65
CA ASP A 802 6.85 -15.07 24.03
C ASP A 802 6.52 -13.58 24.10
N ALA A 803 6.86 -12.82 23.06
CA ALA A 803 6.51 -11.41 22.95
C ALA A 803 5.02 -11.22 22.64
N LEU A 804 4.37 -12.22 22.04
CA LEU A 804 2.97 -12.12 21.64
C LEU A 804 2.01 -12.31 22.82
N PRO A 805 0.97 -11.47 22.92
CA PRO A 805 0.00 -11.58 24.01
C PRO A 805 -0.73 -12.92 24.01
N GLU A 806 -0.89 -13.50 25.20
CA GLU A 806 -1.63 -14.75 25.41
C GLU A 806 -3.12 -14.46 25.66
N LEU A 807 -4.00 -15.22 24.99
CA LEU A 807 -5.44 -15.19 25.23
C LEU A 807 -5.81 -16.03 26.45
N GLN A 808 -6.59 -15.47 27.37
CA GLN A 808 -7.02 -16.20 28.57
C GLN A 808 -8.01 -17.32 28.23
N ASN A 809 -7.58 -18.58 28.37
CA ASN A 809 -8.49 -19.73 28.26
C ASN A 809 -9.19 -19.99 29.62
N ASN A 810 -10.05 -19.05 30.04
CA ASN A 810 -10.79 -19.16 31.30
C ASN A 810 -12.03 -20.08 31.18
N THR A 811 -12.53 -20.59 32.31
CA THR A 811 -13.73 -21.46 32.37
C THR A 811 -15.00 -20.80 31.83
N LYS A 812 -15.02 -19.47 31.71
CA LYS A 812 -16.14 -18.69 31.17
C LYS A 812 -16.13 -18.62 29.63
N ASN A 813 -15.06 -19.10 28.98
CA ASN A 813 -14.92 -19.11 27.52
C ASN A 813 -15.23 -17.74 26.87
N THR A 814 -14.81 -16.64 27.51
CA THR A 814 -15.14 -15.27 27.07
C THR A 814 -14.64 -14.91 25.67
N HIS A 815 -13.72 -15.70 25.09
CA HIS A 815 -13.17 -15.50 23.74
C HIS A 815 -13.71 -16.50 22.70
N ALA A 816 -14.48 -17.50 23.13
CA ALA A 816 -14.91 -18.60 22.29
C ALA A 816 -15.68 -18.18 21.04
N SER A 817 -16.62 -17.23 21.17
CA SER A 817 -17.53 -16.86 20.08
C SER A 817 -16.80 -16.23 18.88
N TRP A 818 -16.05 -15.14 19.12
CA TRP A 818 -15.33 -14.45 18.04
C TRP A 818 -14.19 -15.31 17.48
N LEU A 819 -13.53 -16.11 18.33
CA LEU A 819 -12.43 -16.96 17.91
C LEU A 819 -12.90 -18.11 17.01
N MET A 820 -14.05 -18.72 17.33
CA MET A 820 -14.67 -19.73 16.45
C MET A 820 -15.14 -19.14 15.13
N ALA A 821 -15.67 -17.92 15.14
CA ALA A 821 -15.99 -17.21 13.92
C ALA A 821 -14.72 -16.96 13.08
N HIS A 822 -13.64 -16.51 13.72
CA HIS A 822 -12.37 -16.22 13.07
C HIS A 822 -11.65 -17.47 12.52
N ALA A 823 -11.77 -18.62 13.20
CA ALA A 823 -11.24 -19.91 12.80
C ALA A 823 -12.22 -20.75 11.95
N SER A 824 -13.36 -20.19 11.54
CA SER A 824 -14.38 -20.92 10.79
C SER A 824 -13.94 -21.25 9.37
N ILE A 825 -14.59 -22.26 8.77
CA ILE A 825 -14.39 -22.63 7.37
C ILE A 825 -14.69 -21.46 6.42
N SER A 826 -15.77 -20.72 6.66
CA SER A 826 -16.14 -19.54 5.85
C SER A 826 -15.16 -18.39 6.02
N ALA A 827 -14.46 -18.30 7.16
CA ALA A 827 -13.40 -17.32 7.36
C ALA A 827 -12.08 -17.72 6.68
N THR A 828 -11.74 -19.02 6.65
CA THR A 828 -10.42 -19.48 6.21
C THR A 828 -10.36 -19.90 4.74
N MET A 829 -11.47 -20.35 4.14
CA MET A 829 -11.52 -20.86 2.77
C MET A 829 -11.84 -19.79 1.72
N SER A 830 -11.33 -19.97 0.50
CA SER A 830 -11.73 -19.20 -0.68
C SER A 830 -13.09 -19.69 -1.20
N SER A 831 -13.71 -18.94 -2.11
CA SER A 831 -15.02 -19.34 -2.65
C SER A 831 -14.98 -20.63 -3.49
N SER A 832 -13.86 -21.00 -4.12
CA SER A 832 -13.71 -22.33 -4.73
C SER A 832 -13.51 -23.42 -3.68
N GLU A 833 -12.66 -23.17 -2.68
CA GLU A 833 -12.43 -24.09 -1.56
C GLU A 833 -13.74 -24.39 -0.82
N GLU A 834 -14.54 -23.37 -0.50
CA GLU A 834 -15.83 -23.50 0.17
C GLU A 834 -16.84 -24.28 -0.69
N ARG A 835 -16.90 -24.01 -1.99
CA ARG A 835 -17.76 -24.79 -2.92
C ARG A 835 -17.31 -26.25 -3.02
N GLN A 836 -16.00 -26.50 -3.00
CA GLN A 836 -15.47 -27.86 -3.01
C GLN A 836 -15.76 -28.57 -1.68
N TYR A 837 -15.55 -27.90 -0.55
CA TYR A 837 -15.89 -28.37 0.78
C TYR A 837 -17.37 -28.74 0.87
N ALA A 838 -18.29 -27.84 0.49
CA ALA A 838 -19.73 -28.08 0.52
C ALA A 838 -20.15 -29.30 -0.33
N LYS A 839 -19.54 -29.50 -1.51
CA LYS A 839 -19.79 -30.68 -2.35
C LYS A 839 -19.33 -31.98 -1.67
N ILE A 840 -18.14 -31.98 -1.06
CA ILE A 840 -17.60 -33.15 -0.37
C ILE A 840 -18.42 -33.48 0.88
N SER A 841 -18.78 -32.47 1.67
CA SER A 841 -19.63 -32.60 2.86
C SER A 841 -21.03 -33.11 2.51
N ALA A 842 -21.64 -32.63 1.41
CA ALA A 842 -22.95 -33.11 0.95
C ALA A 842 -22.93 -34.60 0.58
N ASN A 843 -21.79 -35.11 0.09
CA ASN A 843 -21.59 -36.52 -0.21
C ASN A 843 -21.28 -37.38 1.03
N LYS A 844 -21.35 -36.82 2.24
CA LYS A 844 -21.04 -37.49 3.52
C LYS A 844 -19.63 -38.09 3.60
N SER A 845 -18.68 -37.60 2.79
CA SER A 845 -17.27 -37.93 3.01
C SER A 845 -16.82 -37.24 4.28
N LEU A 846 -16.39 -38.01 5.28
CA LEU A 846 -15.97 -37.50 6.59
C LEU A 846 -14.55 -36.93 6.59
N VAL A 847 -13.77 -37.12 5.52
CA VAL A 847 -12.37 -36.69 5.46
C VAL A 847 -12.12 -35.90 4.17
N MET A 848 -11.39 -34.80 4.30
CA MET A 848 -11.10 -33.83 3.24
C MET A 848 -9.66 -34.01 2.73
N PRO A 849 -9.41 -33.97 1.41
CA PRO A 849 -8.06 -34.16 0.88
C PRO A 849 -7.22 -32.88 0.92
N GLY A 850 -5.90 -33.06 1.05
CA GLY A 850 -4.89 -32.01 0.84
C GLY A 850 -5.11 -30.76 1.69
N ARG A 851 -5.06 -29.58 1.06
CA ARG A 851 -5.23 -28.28 1.72
C ARG A 851 -6.57 -28.10 2.43
N LEU A 852 -7.66 -28.66 1.89
CA LEU A 852 -8.99 -28.57 2.50
C LEU A 852 -9.02 -29.32 3.84
N GLY A 853 -8.38 -30.50 3.88
CA GLY A 853 -8.16 -31.28 5.10
C GLY A 853 -7.47 -30.47 6.17
N VAL A 854 -6.34 -29.83 5.83
CA VAL A 854 -5.60 -29.02 6.82
C VAL A 854 -6.46 -27.93 7.44
N LYS A 855 -7.25 -27.19 6.64
CA LYS A 855 -8.11 -26.11 7.15
C LYS A 855 -9.25 -26.65 8.03
N GLU A 856 -9.82 -27.80 7.68
CA GLU A 856 -10.84 -28.47 8.48
C GLU A 856 -10.26 -29.01 9.81
N SER A 857 -9.11 -29.68 9.74
CA SER A 857 -8.36 -30.15 10.91
C SER A 857 -8.02 -29.00 11.87
N LEU A 858 -7.57 -27.85 11.34
CA LEU A 858 -7.32 -26.66 12.16
C LEU A 858 -8.59 -26.15 12.82
N HIS A 859 -9.70 -26.05 12.08
CA HIS A 859 -10.99 -25.66 12.66
C HIS A 859 -11.41 -26.57 13.81
N SER A 860 -11.28 -27.89 13.62
CA SER A 860 -11.57 -28.91 14.64
C SER A 860 -10.67 -28.79 15.87
N ILE A 861 -9.36 -28.61 15.68
CA ILE A 861 -8.39 -28.38 16.76
C ILE A 861 -8.79 -27.16 17.60
N TYR A 862 -9.13 -26.03 16.97
CA TYR A 862 -9.61 -24.85 17.69
C TYR A 862 -10.89 -25.12 18.47
N ALA A 863 -11.85 -25.87 17.91
CA ALA A 863 -13.07 -26.24 18.63
C ALA A 863 -12.77 -27.06 19.90
N HIS A 864 -11.85 -28.02 19.81
CA HIS A 864 -11.42 -28.84 20.95
C HIS A 864 -10.61 -28.05 21.99
N ILE A 865 -9.77 -27.08 21.62
CA ILE A 865 -8.99 -26.29 22.58
C ILE A 865 -9.89 -25.53 23.58
N PHE A 866 -11.06 -25.11 23.11
CA PHE A 866 -12.03 -24.33 23.90
C PHE A 866 -13.26 -25.13 24.33
N GLY A 867 -13.42 -26.38 23.89
CA GLY A 867 -14.61 -27.20 24.18
C GLY A 867 -15.89 -26.63 23.55
N LEU A 868 -15.82 -26.25 22.28
CA LEU A 868 -16.90 -25.56 21.55
C LEU A 868 -17.55 -26.47 20.52
N ALA A 869 -18.72 -26.05 20.00
CA ALA A 869 -19.47 -26.80 19.00
C ALA A 869 -19.79 -28.26 19.42
N GLY A 870 -19.98 -28.51 20.73
CA GLY A 870 -20.24 -29.84 21.27
C GLY A 870 -19.00 -30.72 21.44
N GLN A 871 -17.79 -30.20 21.18
CA GLN A 871 -16.54 -30.94 21.32
C GLN A 871 -16.02 -30.95 22.75
N SER A 872 -15.34 -32.03 23.13
CA SER A 872 -14.64 -32.12 24.41
C SER A 872 -13.42 -31.20 24.43
N LYS A 873 -13.15 -30.59 25.58
CA LYS A 873 -11.96 -29.75 25.76
C LYS A 873 -10.70 -30.62 25.78
N SER A 874 -9.72 -30.35 24.92
CA SER A 874 -8.41 -31.01 24.93
C SER A 874 -7.29 -30.07 24.49
N ARG A 875 -6.08 -30.35 24.97
CA ARG A 875 -4.84 -29.67 24.58
C ARG A 875 -3.84 -30.60 23.90
N ALA A 876 -4.17 -31.88 23.72
CA ALA A 876 -3.31 -32.88 23.12
C ALA A 876 -3.97 -33.45 21.85
N PHE A 877 -3.24 -33.45 20.73
CA PHE A 877 -3.76 -33.86 19.43
C PHE A 877 -2.80 -34.83 18.74
N CYS A 878 -3.30 -35.98 18.31
CA CYS A 878 -2.54 -36.95 17.52
C CYS A 878 -2.90 -36.80 16.05
N LEU A 879 -1.89 -36.56 15.19
CA LEU A 879 -2.08 -36.46 13.75
C LEU A 879 -1.88 -37.85 13.12
N LEU A 880 -2.97 -38.47 12.67
CA LEU A 880 -3.00 -39.84 12.17
C LEU A 880 -3.55 -39.89 10.75
N SER A 881 -2.84 -40.58 9.85
CA SER A 881 -3.34 -40.94 8.52
C SER A 881 -3.28 -42.45 8.36
N GLU A 882 -4.43 -43.09 8.09
CA GLU A 882 -4.58 -44.54 8.02
C GLU A 882 -4.11 -45.24 9.31
N SER A 883 -2.84 -45.66 9.36
CA SER A 883 -2.20 -46.29 10.54
C SER A 883 -0.83 -45.68 10.86
N ILE A 884 -0.51 -44.52 10.27
CA ILE A 884 0.77 -43.84 10.42
C ILE A 884 0.56 -42.54 11.19
N GLU A 885 1.16 -42.47 12.38
CA GLU A 885 1.21 -41.28 13.21
C GLU A 885 2.38 -40.40 12.76
N ILE A 886 2.13 -39.16 12.34
CA ILE A 886 3.22 -38.23 11.98
C ILE A 886 3.70 -37.41 13.17
N GLY A 887 2.90 -37.30 14.23
CA GLY A 887 3.30 -36.62 15.45
C GLY A 887 2.16 -36.32 16.43
N MET A 888 2.56 -35.84 17.61
CA MET A 888 1.65 -35.42 18.68
C MET A 888 1.87 -33.95 19.04
N LEU A 889 0.80 -33.16 19.00
CA LEU A 889 0.79 -31.73 19.32
C LEU A 889 0.25 -31.52 20.73
N PHE A 890 1.00 -30.80 21.56
CA PHE A 890 0.57 -30.31 22.87
C PHE A 890 0.45 -28.79 22.83
N VAL A 891 -0.75 -28.27 23.05
CA VAL A 891 -1.05 -26.84 23.02
C VAL A 891 -0.71 -26.23 24.38
N ASN A 892 0.17 -25.22 24.38
CA ASN A 892 0.45 -24.40 25.55
C ASN A 892 -0.59 -23.29 25.68
N SER A 893 -0.77 -22.51 24.61
CA SER A 893 -1.60 -21.31 24.64
C SER A 893 -2.05 -20.89 23.23
N ILE A 894 -3.11 -20.08 23.16
CA ILE A 894 -3.44 -19.30 21.95
C ILE A 894 -2.91 -17.88 22.12
N ARG A 895 -2.19 -17.38 21.12
CA ARG A 895 -1.59 -16.04 21.15
C ARG A 895 -2.16 -15.15 20.07
N LEU A 896 -2.20 -13.84 20.34
CA LEU A 896 -2.61 -12.82 19.38
C LEU A 896 -1.42 -12.37 18.53
N ASP A 897 -1.55 -12.56 17.23
CA ASP A 897 -0.62 -12.08 16.22
C ASP A 897 -1.03 -10.66 15.78
N VAL A 898 -0.63 -9.67 16.57
CA VAL A 898 -1.09 -8.28 16.45
C VAL A 898 -0.77 -7.68 15.08
N SER A 899 0.46 -7.89 14.58
CA SER A 899 0.88 -7.35 13.27
C SER A 899 0.09 -7.92 12.10
N ASN A 900 -0.40 -9.15 12.25
CA ASN A 900 -1.12 -9.86 11.19
C ASN A 900 -2.62 -9.99 11.49
N GLN A 901 -3.12 -9.32 12.54
CA GLN A 901 -4.52 -9.25 12.96
C GLN A 901 -5.17 -10.65 13.07
N SER A 902 -4.41 -11.64 13.56
CA SER A 902 -4.87 -13.01 13.67
C SER A 902 -4.47 -13.65 15.01
N VAL A 903 -4.62 -14.97 15.10
CA VAL A 903 -4.27 -15.81 16.23
C VAL A 903 -3.38 -16.96 15.78
N LEU A 904 -2.66 -17.53 16.73
CA LEU A 904 -1.89 -18.75 16.52
C LEU A 904 -1.92 -19.67 17.74
N ILE A 905 -1.70 -20.95 17.48
CA ILE A 905 -1.46 -21.97 18.50
C ILE A 905 0.05 -21.97 18.79
N ASP A 906 0.40 -21.70 20.03
CA ASP A 906 1.76 -21.89 20.57
C ASP A 906 1.80 -23.27 21.24
N GLY A 907 2.60 -24.19 20.70
CA GLY A 907 2.58 -25.59 21.11
C GLY A 907 3.93 -26.30 21.01
N ALA A 908 3.99 -27.49 21.60
CA ALA A 908 5.10 -28.43 21.47
C ALA A 908 4.65 -29.57 20.55
N PHE A 909 5.39 -29.79 19.46
CA PHE A 909 5.15 -30.88 18.52
C PHE A 909 6.20 -31.97 18.69
N VAL A 910 5.76 -33.20 18.91
CA VAL A 910 6.60 -34.40 18.99
C VAL A 910 6.50 -35.14 17.64
N PRO A 911 7.48 -34.98 16.73
CA PRO A 911 7.46 -35.70 15.46
C PRO A 911 7.66 -37.20 15.71
N LEU A 912 6.83 -38.02 15.08
CA LEU A 912 6.91 -39.48 15.14
C LEU A 912 7.41 -40.03 13.81
N HIS A 913 8.41 -40.90 13.87
CA HIS A 913 9.00 -41.57 12.71
C HIS A 913 9.56 -42.92 13.14
N SER A 914 9.68 -43.86 12.20
CA SER A 914 10.26 -45.19 12.45
C SER A 914 11.73 -45.04 12.87
N GLY A 915 12.08 -45.58 14.03
CA GLY A 915 13.43 -45.53 14.56
C GLY A 915 13.53 -46.05 16.00
N PRO A 916 14.76 -46.21 16.52
CA PRO A 916 14.99 -46.85 17.82
C PRO A 916 14.38 -46.10 19.01
N SER A 917 14.16 -44.79 18.89
CA SER A 917 13.57 -43.95 19.94
C SER A 917 12.03 -43.98 19.99
N LEU A 918 11.35 -44.57 19.00
CA LEU A 918 9.89 -44.49 18.90
C LEU A 918 9.17 -45.12 20.09
N GLU A 919 9.60 -46.30 20.53
CA GLU A 919 8.98 -46.99 21.67
C GLU A 919 9.20 -46.21 22.98
N GLN A 920 10.38 -45.63 23.17
CA GLN A 920 10.67 -44.76 24.30
C GLN A 920 9.76 -43.53 24.31
N ILE A 921 9.57 -42.87 23.16
CA ILE A 921 8.66 -41.72 23.03
C ILE A 921 7.23 -42.14 23.34
N ARG A 922 6.75 -43.28 22.83
CA ARG A 922 5.40 -43.81 23.12
C ARG A 922 5.19 -44.08 24.61
N GLN A 923 6.20 -44.57 25.32
CA GLN A 923 6.14 -44.74 26.77
C GLN A 923 6.05 -43.40 27.51
N LEU A 924 6.78 -42.37 27.05
CA LEU A 924 6.68 -41.02 27.61
C LEU A 924 5.30 -40.39 27.35
N LEU A 925 4.75 -40.56 26.15
CA LEU A 925 3.41 -40.07 25.79
C LEU A 925 2.33 -40.72 26.68
N LYS A 926 2.40 -42.03 26.95
CA LYS A 926 1.49 -42.73 27.87
C LYS A 926 1.55 -42.19 29.31
N LYS A 927 2.70 -41.66 29.75
CA LYS A 927 2.85 -41.06 31.11
C LYS A 927 2.15 -39.71 31.25
N SER A 928 1.86 -39.01 30.15
CA SER A 928 1.32 -37.65 30.19
C SER A 928 -0.11 -37.55 30.77
N SER A 929 -0.85 -38.67 30.83
CA SER A 929 -2.24 -38.75 31.32
C SER A 929 -3.26 -37.84 30.61
N GLU A 930 -2.86 -37.13 29.55
CA GLU A 930 -3.75 -36.31 28.74
C GLU A 930 -4.52 -37.15 27.74
N GLN A 931 -5.83 -36.91 27.63
CA GLN A 931 -6.66 -37.54 26.62
C GLN A 931 -6.45 -36.84 25.27
N ALA A 932 -5.66 -37.47 24.42
CA ALA A 932 -5.38 -36.98 23.08
C ALA A 932 -6.62 -37.11 22.17
N VAL A 933 -6.93 -36.06 21.43
CA VAL A 933 -7.90 -36.09 20.32
C VAL A 933 -7.17 -36.54 19.06
N THR A 934 -7.70 -37.57 18.38
CA THR A 934 -7.13 -38.03 17.12
C THR A 934 -7.70 -37.21 15.96
N VAL A 935 -6.82 -36.51 15.25
CA VAL A 935 -7.12 -35.83 13.99
C VAL A 935 -6.87 -36.82 12.86
N GLN A 936 -7.95 -37.35 12.28
CA GLN A 936 -7.92 -38.33 11.19
C GLN A 936 -7.74 -37.64 9.84
N MET A 937 -6.68 -37.97 9.12
CA MET A 937 -6.27 -37.30 7.88
C MET A 937 -6.23 -38.28 6.70
N GLN A 938 -6.40 -37.77 5.48
CA GLN A 938 -6.08 -38.51 4.27
C GLN A 938 -4.59 -38.44 3.93
N LYS A 939 -4.11 -39.37 3.10
CA LYS A 939 -2.73 -39.41 2.62
C LYS A 939 -2.30 -38.08 1.96
N GLU A 940 -3.20 -37.47 1.18
CA GLU A 940 -2.98 -36.18 0.55
C GLU A 940 -2.85 -35.06 1.58
N GLU A 941 -3.66 -35.06 2.65
CA GLU A 941 -3.57 -34.07 3.73
C GLU A 941 -2.28 -34.24 4.56
N MET A 942 -1.90 -35.49 4.86
CA MET A 942 -0.68 -35.81 5.59
C MET A 942 0.56 -35.19 4.93
N ALA A 943 0.64 -35.23 3.60
CA ALA A 943 1.73 -34.60 2.86
C ALA A 943 1.83 -33.09 3.12
N PHE A 944 0.70 -32.38 3.26
CA PHE A 944 0.69 -30.96 3.63
C PHE A 944 1.19 -30.75 5.05
N TRP A 945 0.71 -31.53 6.03
CA TRP A 945 1.19 -31.44 7.41
C TRP A 945 2.70 -31.67 7.53
N MET A 946 3.26 -32.62 6.79
CA MET A 946 4.72 -32.87 6.77
C MET A 946 5.54 -31.67 6.25
N HIS A 947 4.99 -30.85 5.34
CA HIS A 947 5.63 -29.62 4.88
C HIS A 947 5.39 -28.43 5.84
N LEU A 948 4.20 -28.36 6.44
CA LEU A 948 3.77 -27.27 7.30
C LEU A 948 4.43 -27.27 8.68
N GLN A 949 4.63 -28.44 9.29
CA GLN A 949 5.23 -28.53 10.64
C GLN A 949 6.66 -27.95 10.69
N PRO A 950 7.58 -28.22 9.72
CA PRO A 950 8.83 -27.48 9.59
C PRO A 950 8.64 -25.96 9.50
N ALA A 951 7.66 -25.48 8.73
CA ALA A 951 7.39 -24.05 8.59
C ALA A 951 6.93 -23.42 9.90
N PHE A 952 6.08 -24.12 10.66
CA PHE A 952 5.60 -23.68 11.96
C PHE A 952 6.67 -23.71 13.04
N ALA A 953 7.63 -24.63 12.96
CA ALA A 953 8.82 -24.65 13.81
C ALA A 953 9.76 -23.49 13.48
N GLU A 954 10.07 -23.29 12.20
CA GLU A 954 10.92 -22.16 11.76
C GLU A 954 10.28 -20.80 12.08
N ARG A 955 8.95 -20.69 12.05
CA ARG A 955 8.21 -19.47 12.35
C ARG A 955 8.51 -18.91 13.75
N CYS A 956 8.66 -19.76 14.75
CA CYS A 956 8.98 -19.36 16.12
C CYS A 956 10.39 -19.81 16.55
N ARG A 957 11.29 -20.01 15.59
CA ARG A 957 12.64 -20.53 15.86
C ARG A 957 13.43 -19.62 16.79
N ARG A 958 14.05 -20.24 17.80
CA ARG A 958 15.00 -19.61 18.73
C ARG A 958 16.35 -20.34 18.83
N TRP A 959 16.56 -21.33 17.99
CA TRP A 959 17.83 -22.06 17.86
C TRP A 959 18.53 -21.66 16.56
N GLN A 960 19.83 -21.98 16.47
CA GLN A 960 20.58 -21.92 15.23
C GLN A 960 20.70 -23.31 14.61
N HIS A 961 20.65 -23.39 13.28
CA HIS A 961 20.91 -24.63 12.56
C HIS A 961 22.39 -25.00 12.65
N LYS A 962 22.68 -26.22 13.09
CA LYS A 962 24.05 -26.73 13.23
C LYS A 962 24.61 -27.15 11.86
N PRO A 963 25.95 -27.25 11.67
CA PRO A 963 26.54 -27.78 10.44
C PRO A 963 26.00 -29.18 10.05
N GLY A 964 25.71 -30.03 11.04
CA GLY A 964 25.08 -31.34 10.85
C GLY A 964 23.54 -31.31 10.76
N CYS A 965 22.92 -30.17 10.45
CA CYS A 965 21.47 -30.06 10.31
C CYS A 965 20.96 -30.99 9.20
N GLY A 966 19.90 -31.74 9.49
CA GLY A 966 19.28 -32.65 8.53
C GLY A 966 18.78 -31.96 7.25
N TYR A 967 18.24 -30.74 7.35
CA TYR A 967 17.82 -29.97 6.17
C TYR A 967 19.00 -29.61 5.27
N ARG A 968 20.12 -29.18 5.88
CA ARG A 968 21.36 -28.86 5.16
C ARG A 968 21.98 -30.09 4.51
N ALA A 969 22.04 -31.21 5.22
CA ALA A 969 22.61 -32.46 4.71
C ALA A 969 21.86 -33.00 3.49
N HIS A 970 20.54 -32.81 3.43
CA HIS A 970 19.70 -33.30 2.32
C HIS A 970 19.40 -32.23 1.26
N GLY A 971 19.74 -30.96 1.52
CA GLY A 971 19.46 -29.84 0.61
C GLY A 971 17.96 -29.56 0.40
N ARG A 972 17.09 -30.00 1.32
CA ARG A 972 15.62 -29.84 1.19
C ARG A 972 14.91 -29.75 2.54
N VAL A 973 13.70 -29.17 2.51
CA VAL A 973 12.75 -29.13 3.62
C VAL A 973 11.37 -29.53 3.09
N PRO A 974 10.68 -30.53 3.65
CA PRO A 974 11.12 -31.43 4.73
C PRO A 974 12.30 -32.34 4.31
N ILE A 975 12.91 -33.03 5.28
CA ILE A 975 13.99 -34.01 5.03
C ILE A 975 13.48 -35.16 4.15
N SER A 976 12.24 -35.61 4.39
CA SER A 976 11.53 -36.60 3.59
C SER A 976 10.05 -36.28 3.57
N SER A 977 9.37 -36.68 2.49
CA SER A 977 7.91 -36.62 2.35
C SER A 977 7.29 -38.02 2.42
N GLU A 978 8.10 -39.06 2.67
CA GLU A 978 7.64 -40.44 2.74
C GLU A 978 7.03 -40.76 4.12
N PRO A 979 5.87 -41.43 4.18
CA PRO A 979 5.21 -41.76 5.44
C PRO A 979 6.10 -42.62 6.36
N GLY A 980 6.19 -42.25 7.63
CA GLY A 980 6.99 -42.96 8.63
C GLY A 980 8.49 -42.63 8.61
N GLU A 981 8.99 -41.90 7.62
CA GLU A 981 10.36 -41.38 7.62
C GLU A 981 10.47 -40.07 8.43
N ARG A 982 11.69 -39.75 8.87
CA ARG A 982 11.95 -38.48 9.55
C ARG A 982 11.85 -37.33 8.54
N PHE A 983 10.96 -36.39 8.81
CA PHE A 983 10.72 -35.22 7.95
C PHE A 983 11.23 -33.90 8.55
N MET A 984 11.41 -33.82 9.88
CA MET A 984 11.95 -32.63 10.57
C MET A 984 13.42 -32.78 10.97
N CYS A 985 14.16 -31.67 11.00
CA CYS A 985 15.51 -31.65 11.57
C CYS A 985 15.48 -31.72 13.10
N THR A 986 16.61 -32.07 13.70
CA THR A 986 16.75 -32.21 15.16
C THR A 986 17.26 -30.94 15.85
N CYS A 987 17.55 -29.87 15.10
CA CYS A 987 18.18 -28.65 15.65
C CYS A 987 17.35 -27.97 16.74
N GLY A 988 16.02 -28.01 16.61
CA GLY A 988 15.09 -27.36 17.55
C GLY A 988 14.56 -28.24 18.68
N LEU A 989 15.00 -29.50 18.78
CA LEU A 989 14.52 -30.39 19.84
C LEU A 989 14.96 -29.90 21.21
N GLY A 990 14.03 -29.81 22.17
CA GLY A 990 14.30 -29.40 23.56
C GLY A 990 14.42 -27.89 23.79
N PHE A 991 14.23 -27.04 22.78
CA PHE A 991 14.30 -25.59 22.93
C PHE A 991 12.94 -24.99 23.35
N PHE A 992 12.74 -24.82 24.67
CA PHE A 992 11.51 -24.25 25.26
C PHE A 992 11.82 -23.22 26.37
N PRO A 993 10.92 -22.25 26.62
CA PRO A 993 11.00 -21.38 27.79
C PRO A 993 11.03 -22.15 29.12
N SER A 994 11.58 -21.52 30.16
CA SER A 994 11.41 -22.02 31.54
C SER A 994 9.92 -22.03 31.88
N ASP A 995 9.44 -23.12 32.50
CA ASP A 995 8.01 -23.37 32.82
C ASP A 995 7.06 -23.71 31.65
N TYR A 996 7.56 -23.90 30.42
CA TYR A 996 6.70 -24.28 29.29
C TYR A 996 6.00 -25.62 29.53
N LEU A 997 4.66 -25.66 29.42
CA LEU A 997 3.84 -26.85 29.70
C LEU A 997 4.21 -27.54 31.03
N LYS A 998 4.62 -26.78 32.06
CA LYS A 998 5.08 -27.35 33.35
C LYS A 998 4.04 -28.18 34.09
N ASP A 999 2.77 -27.92 33.83
CA ASP A 999 1.62 -28.61 34.39
C ASP A 999 1.30 -29.92 33.66
N LEU A 1000 1.92 -30.16 32.50
CA LEU A 1000 1.83 -31.43 31.78
C LEU A 1000 2.80 -32.45 32.40
N ARG A 1001 2.23 -33.50 32.99
CA ARG A 1001 3.01 -34.56 33.64
C ARG A 1001 3.99 -35.22 32.66
N GLY A 1002 5.26 -35.33 33.06
CA GLY A 1002 6.30 -35.96 32.22
C GLY A 1002 6.75 -35.13 31.01
N PHE A 1003 6.30 -33.87 30.89
CA PHE A 1003 6.72 -33.01 29.78
C PHE A 1003 8.22 -32.68 29.82
N LYS A 1004 8.82 -32.59 31.01
CA LYS A 1004 10.26 -32.34 31.15
C LYS A 1004 11.08 -33.36 30.36
N GLU A 1005 10.79 -34.65 30.51
CA GLU A 1005 11.43 -35.72 29.76
C GLU A 1005 11.01 -35.73 28.29
N LEU A 1006 9.72 -35.48 28.00
CA LEU A 1006 9.19 -35.45 26.64
C LEU A 1006 9.78 -34.30 25.79
N SER A 1007 10.11 -33.17 26.41
CA SER A 1007 10.58 -31.95 25.75
C SER A 1007 11.86 -32.19 24.94
N ALA A 1008 12.72 -33.12 25.35
CA ALA A 1008 13.93 -33.50 24.61
C ALA A 1008 13.63 -34.11 23.23
N HIS A 1009 12.38 -34.53 23.00
CA HIS A 1009 11.88 -35.10 21.74
C HIS A 1009 10.83 -34.19 21.07
N ALA A 1010 10.59 -32.99 21.60
CA ALA A 1010 9.63 -32.05 21.07
C ALA A 1010 10.32 -30.80 20.49
N VAL A 1011 9.69 -30.18 19.50
CA VAL A 1011 10.06 -28.87 18.96
C VAL A 1011 8.90 -27.90 19.16
N ARG A 1012 9.19 -26.65 19.51
CA ARG A 1012 8.16 -25.60 19.60
C ARG A 1012 7.65 -25.25 18.20
N VAL A 1013 6.34 -25.12 18.06
CA VAL A 1013 5.68 -24.74 16.81
C VAL A 1013 4.69 -23.60 17.05
N ALA A 1014 4.60 -22.67 16.09
CA ALA A 1014 3.63 -21.60 16.06
C ALA A 1014 2.68 -21.76 14.86
N ILE A 1015 1.53 -22.40 15.09
CA ILE A 1015 0.59 -22.78 14.03
C ILE A 1015 -0.42 -21.64 13.78
N PRO A 1016 -0.39 -20.96 12.62
CA PRO A 1016 -1.36 -19.92 12.27
C PRO A 1016 -2.70 -20.52 11.84
N LEU A 1017 -3.74 -19.69 11.81
CA LEU A 1017 -4.86 -19.93 10.89
C LEU A 1017 -4.40 -19.70 9.45
N ILE A 1018 -4.90 -20.52 8.52
CA ILE A 1018 -4.52 -20.45 7.11
C ILE A 1018 -5.69 -19.86 6.32
N PHE A 1019 -5.62 -18.57 6.03
CA PHE A 1019 -6.64 -17.87 5.25
C PHE A 1019 -6.36 -17.98 3.76
N ALA A 1020 -7.42 -17.93 2.96
CA ALA A 1020 -7.31 -17.68 1.53
C ALA A 1020 -6.72 -16.29 1.28
N SER A 1021 -5.91 -16.21 0.24
CA SER A 1021 -5.27 -14.95 -0.13
C SER A 1021 -6.31 -13.91 -0.59
N PRO A 1022 -6.21 -12.64 -0.14
CA PRO A 1022 -7.12 -11.59 -0.60
C PRO A 1022 -6.98 -11.31 -2.11
N ILE A 1023 -5.91 -11.79 -2.74
CA ILE A 1023 -5.63 -11.69 -4.18
C ILE A 1023 -5.90 -13.00 -4.94
N SER A 1024 -6.59 -13.98 -4.34
CA SER A 1024 -6.77 -15.31 -4.95
C SER A 1024 -7.50 -15.31 -6.30
N PRO A 1025 -7.27 -16.33 -7.17
CA PRO A 1025 -7.93 -16.45 -8.47
C PRO A 1025 -9.47 -16.41 -8.44
N ASP A 1026 -10.09 -16.87 -7.35
CA ASP A 1026 -11.55 -16.86 -7.19
C ASP A 1026 -12.12 -15.45 -7.16
N VAL A 1027 -11.44 -14.56 -6.42
CA VAL A 1027 -11.83 -13.16 -6.34
C VAL A 1027 -11.63 -12.51 -7.71
N ILE A 1028 -10.57 -12.86 -8.44
CA ILE A 1028 -10.27 -12.37 -9.80
C ILE A 1028 -11.32 -12.84 -10.84
N GLY A 1029 -11.67 -14.13 -10.80
CA GLY A 1029 -12.54 -14.78 -11.78
C GLY A 1029 -14.00 -14.32 -11.69
N ALA A 1030 -14.50 -14.08 -10.47
CA ALA A 1030 -15.86 -13.59 -10.24
C ALA A 1030 -16.11 -12.20 -10.88
N LEU A 1031 -15.06 -11.38 -11.01
CA LEU A 1031 -15.16 -10.00 -11.51
C LEU A 1031 -15.05 -9.89 -13.04
N SER A 1032 -14.37 -10.84 -13.68
CA SER A 1032 -14.31 -10.92 -15.15
C SER A 1032 -15.69 -11.25 -15.76
N ILE A 1033 -16.60 -11.83 -14.96
CA ILE A 1033 -17.99 -12.09 -15.34
C ILE A 1033 -18.86 -10.83 -15.20
N THR A 1034 -18.57 -9.96 -14.23
CA THR A 1034 -19.31 -8.70 -14.07
C THR A 1034 -18.86 -7.62 -15.06
N SER A 1035 -17.57 -7.57 -15.41
CA SER A 1035 -17.03 -6.60 -16.38
C SER A 1035 -17.32 -6.94 -17.84
N SER A 1036 -17.75 -8.18 -18.14
CA SER A 1036 -18.09 -8.63 -19.50
C SER A 1036 -19.54 -8.32 -19.91
N THR A 1037 -20.30 -7.57 -19.11
CA THR A 1037 -21.55 -6.94 -19.58
C THR A 1037 -21.31 -5.69 -20.45
N ALA A 1038 -20.31 -5.75 -21.32
CA ALA A 1038 -20.27 -4.93 -22.52
C ALA A 1038 -21.27 -5.50 -23.54
N ARG A 1039 -22.50 -4.94 -23.52
CA ARG A 1039 -23.52 -4.94 -24.59
C ARG A 1039 -23.30 -5.97 -25.71
N SER A 1040 -23.71 -7.22 -25.49
CA SER A 1040 -23.99 -8.13 -26.61
C SER A 1040 -25.25 -7.63 -27.33
N LYS A 1041 -25.11 -7.16 -28.57
CA LYS A 1041 -26.25 -6.92 -29.48
C LYS A 1041 -27.04 -8.23 -29.61
N PRO A 1042 -28.36 -8.28 -29.33
CA PRO A 1042 -29.15 -9.47 -29.62
C PRO A 1042 -29.37 -9.57 -31.12
N THR A 1043 -28.95 -10.69 -31.69
CA THR A 1043 -29.34 -11.17 -33.02
C THR A 1043 -30.86 -11.42 -33.05
N PRO A 1044 -31.58 -11.12 -34.15
CA PRO A 1044 -33.04 -11.20 -34.18
C PRO A 1044 -33.50 -12.65 -34.33
N THR A 1045 -34.14 -13.19 -33.28
CA THR A 1045 -35.02 -14.36 -33.39
C THR A 1045 -36.46 -13.96 -33.08
N ALA A 1046 -37.38 -14.53 -33.87
CA ALA A 1046 -38.78 -14.15 -34.04
C ALA A 1046 -39.62 -14.14 -32.74
N PRO A 1047 -40.71 -13.34 -32.67
CA PRO A 1047 -41.44 -13.10 -31.43
C PRO A 1047 -42.38 -14.25 -31.09
N ALA A 1048 -42.16 -14.89 -29.94
CA ALA A 1048 -43.19 -15.62 -29.22
C ALA A 1048 -43.85 -14.68 -28.20
N GLN A 1049 -45.17 -14.63 -28.25
CA GLN A 1049 -46.05 -13.72 -27.51
C GLN A 1049 -45.86 -13.85 -25.98
N VAL A 1050 -45.58 -12.74 -25.30
CA VAL A 1050 -45.61 -12.66 -23.83
C VAL A 1050 -46.71 -11.69 -23.39
N GLN A 1051 -47.57 -12.21 -22.52
CA GLN A 1051 -48.70 -11.54 -21.89
C GLN A 1051 -48.23 -10.36 -21.02
N HIS A 1052 -48.92 -9.22 -21.15
CA HIS A 1052 -48.71 -8.03 -20.34
C HIS A 1052 -49.11 -8.25 -18.88
N ASN A 1053 -48.15 -8.17 -17.96
CA ASN A 1053 -48.44 -7.82 -16.56
C ASN A 1053 -48.22 -6.30 -16.37
N ARG A 1054 -49.29 -5.61 -15.97
CA ARG A 1054 -49.34 -4.18 -15.66
C ARG A 1054 -48.81 -3.95 -14.25
N GLY A 1055 -47.75 -3.15 -14.08
CA GLY A 1055 -47.27 -2.78 -12.74
C GLY A 1055 -45.97 -1.97 -12.64
N ALA A 1056 -45.50 -1.30 -13.71
CA ALA A 1056 -44.30 -0.44 -13.64
C ALA A 1056 -44.68 1.03 -13.80
N LYS A 1057 -44.20 1.89 -12.88
CA LYS A 1057 -44.37 3.36 -12.94
C LYS A 1057 -43.43 3.95 -14.01
N PRO A 1058 -43.86 4.96 -14.80
CA PRO A 1058 -43.03 5.56 -15.84
C PRO A 1058 -41.83 6.35 -15.27
N HIS A 1059 -40.67 6.23 -15.91
CA HIS A 1059 -39.40 6.90 -15.55
C HIS A 1059 -39.28 8.26 -16.29
N LEU A 1060 -38.51 9.21 -15.76
CA LEU A 1060 -38.30 10.54 -16.37
C LEU A 1060 -37.68 10.47 -17.78
N ASP A 1061 -36.92 9.43 -18.08
CA ASP A 1061 -36.30 9.21 -19.39
C ASP A 1061 -37.32 8.94 -20.52
N ASP A 1062 -38.53 8.48 -20.20
CA ASP A 1062 -39.61 8.25 -21.17
C ASP A 1062 -40.26 9.56 -21.66
N LEU A 1063 -40.06 10.67 -20.94
CA LEU A 1063 -40.61 11.99 -21.31
C LEU A 1063 -39.74 12.73 -22.31
N ASP A 1064 -38.41 12.62 -22.22
CA ASP A 1064 -37.49 13.31 -23.14
C ASP A 1064 -37.45 12.62 -24.51
N SER A 1065 -37.57 11.29 -24.53
CA SER A 1065 -37.70 10.50 -25.76
C SER A 1065 -39.00 10.76 -26.55
N LYS A 1066 -40.03 11.33 -25.90
CA LYS A 1066 -41.33 11.66 -26.50
C LYS A 1066 -41.55 13.16 -26.75
N LYS A 1067 -40.52 13.98 -26.56
CA LYS A 1067 -40.57 15.43 -26.80
C LYS A 1067 -40.97 15.74 -28.25
N GLY A 1068 -41.99 16.59 -28.44
CA GLY A 1068 -42.56 16.89 -29.75
C GLY A 1068 -43.68 15.93 -30.20
N THR A 1069 -44.09 14.98 -29.35
CA THR A 1069 -45.21 14.06 -29.63
C THR A 1069 -46.17 13.98 -28.44
N CYS A 1070 -47.43 13.61 -28.70
CA CYS A 1070 -48.43 13.37 -27.67
C CYS A 1070 -48.00 12.20 -26.79
N LEU A 1071 -47.91 12.39 -25.46
CA LEU A 1071 -47.35 11.38 -24.56
C LEU A 1071 -48.13 10.05 -24.56
N VAL A 1072 -49.44 10.12 -24.84
CA VAL A 1072 -50.36 8.98 -24.83
C VAL A 1072 -50.42 8.24 -26.16
N CYS A 1073 -50.53 8.96 -27.28
CA CYS A 1073 -50.78 8.35 -28.60
C CYS A 1073 -49.66 8.57 -29.61
N GLY A 1074 -48.64 9.36 -29.30
CA GLY A 1074 -47.49 9.64 -30.17
C GLY A 1074 -47.74 10.63 -31.30
N ALA A 1075 -48.94 11.23 -31.40
CA ALA A 1075 -49.27 12.20 -32.44
C ALA A 1075 -48.37 13.45 -32.38
N LYS A 1076 -47.89 13.93 -33.53
CA LYS A 1076 -46.99 15.10 -33.65
C LYS A 1076 -47.71 16.45 -33.66
N SER A 1077 -49.03 16.44 -33.80
CA SER A 1077 -49.90 17.63 -33.80
C SER A 1077 -51.25 17.33 -33.15
N THR A 1078 -52.06 18.36 -32.92
CA THR A 1078 -53.47 18.16 -32.52
C THR A 1078 -54.29 17.61 -33.69
N ARG A 1079 -55.51 17.12 -33.41
CA ARG A 1079 -56.42 16.59 -34.45
C ARG A 1079 -56.77 17.61 -35.55
N GLU A 1080 -56.64 18.90 -35.25
CA GLU A 1080 -56.89 20.01 -36.18
C GLU A 1080 -55.60 20.52 -36.87
N GLY A 1081 -54.46 19.81 -36.70
CA GLY A 1081 -53.19 20.18 -37.32
C GLY A 1081 -52.38 21.26 -36.59
N ALA A 1082 -52.81 21.70 -35.41
CA ALA A 1082 -52.12 22.72 -34.61
C ALA A 1082 -51.02 22.15 -33.69
N ARG A 1083 -50.24 23.03 -33.04
CA ARG A 1083 -49.20 22.65 -32.07
C ARG A 1083 -49.80 21.92 -30.86
N LEU A 1084 -49.09 20.92 -30.36
CA LEU A 1084 -49.50 20.12 -29.20
C LEU A 1084 -49.73 21.00 -27.95
N LEU A 1085 -50.77 20.65 -27.19
CA LEU A 1085 -51.11 21.26 -25.92
C LEU A 1085 -50.07 20.85 -24.88
N LYS A 1086 -49.52 21.82 -24.14
CA LYS A 1086 -48.59 21.55 -23.03
C LYS A 1086 -49.36 21.41 -21.72
N CYS A 1087 -48.84 20.60 -20.80
CA CYS A 1087 -49.37 20.54 -19.44
C CYS A 1087 -49.14 21.88 -18.71
N ASP A 1088 -50.20 22.51 -18.21
CA ASP A 1088 -50.10 23.80 -17.52
C ASP A 1088 -49.22 23.77 -16.26
N GLY A 1089 -49.06 22.59 -15.64
CA GLY A 1089 -48.26 22.39 -14.44
C GLY A 1089 -46.75 22.39 -14.69
N CYS A 1090 -46.25 21.40 -15.43
CA CYS A 1090 -44.81 21.20 -15.66
C CYS A 1090 -44.30 21.82 -16.96
N GLN A 1091 -45.19 22.23 -17.87
CA GLN A 1091 -44.89 22.73 -19.23
C GLN A 1091 -44.08 21.78 -20.13
N PHE A 1092 -43.83 20.54 -19.66
CA PHE A 1092 -42.96 19.57 -20.30
C PHE A 1092 -43.75 18.53 -21.10
N ALA A 1093 -44.77 17.92 -20.50
CA ALA A 1093 -45.61 16.94 -21.20
C ALA A 1093 -46.49 17.61 -22.26
N GLN A 1094 -46.61 16.97 -23.43
CA GLN A 1094 -47.36 17.44 -24.58
C GLN A 1094 -48.48 16.46 -24.97
N TYR A 1095 -49.62 16.99 -25.42
CA TYR A 1095 -50.82 16.22 -25.74
C TYR A 1095 -51.49 16.74 -27.02
N CYS A 1096 -52.04 15.83 -27.84
CA CYS A 1096 -52.76 16.20 -29.05
C CYS A 1096 -54.21 16.65 -28.78
N SER A 1097 -54.74 16.39 -27.59
CA SER A 1097 -56.07 16.81 -27.17
C SER A 1097 -56.22 16.77 -25.64
N LYS A 1098 -57.25 17.44 -25.13
CA LYS A 1098 -57.59 17.44 -23.70
C LYS A 1098 -57.98 16.03 -23.20
N GLU A 1099 -58.57 15.19 -24.05
CA GLU A 1099 -58.88 13.80 -23.66
C GLU A 1099 -57.60 12.98 -23.43
N CYS A 1100 -56.55 13.16 -24.24
CA CYS A 1100 -55.27 12.48 -24.03
C CYS A 1100 -54.61 12.94 -22.72
N GLN A 1101 -54.66 14.24 -22.41
CA GLN A 1101 -54.13 14.76 -21.16
C GLN A 1101 -54.87 14.18 -19.94
N VAL A 1102 -56.21 14.10 -19.98
CA VAL A 1102 -57.01 13.53 -18.89
C VAL A 1102 -56.75 12.03 -18.71
N LYS A 1103 -56.58 11.30 -19.82
CA LYS A 1103 -56.26 9.87 -19.81
C LYS A 1103 -54.90 9.58 -19.16
N ASP A 1104 -53.92 10.45 -19.40
CA ASP A 1104 -52.57 10.35 -18.84
C ASP A 1104 -52.46 10.85 -17.39
N TRP A 1105 -53.41 11.67 -16.94
CA TRP A 1105 -53.29 12.42 -15.69
C TRP A 1105 -53.04 11.54 -14.46
N LYS A 1106 -53.58 10.31 -14.42
CA LYS A 1106 -53.37 9.37 -13.30
C LYS A 1106 -51.89 9.00 -13.13
N GLU A 1107 -51.15 8.83 -14.22
CA GLU A 1107 -49.73 8.51 -14.20
C GLU A 1107 -48.87 9.79 -14.17
N HIS A 1108 -49.23 10.80 -14.96
CA HIS A 1108 -48.46 12.03 -15.13
C HIS A 1108 -48.43 12.93 -13.87
N LYS A 1109 -49.48 12.93 -13.05
CA LYS A 1109 -49.60 13.84 -11.89
C LYS A 1109 -48.39 13.80 -10.94
N HIS A 1110 -47.79 12.63 -10.73
CA HIS A 1110 -46.63 12.48 -9.85
C HIS A 1110 -45.35 13.10 -10.44
N ILE A 1111 -45.12 12.89 -11.74
CA ILE A 1111 -43.97 13.44 -12.46
C ILE A 1111 -44.13 14.94 -12.69
N CYS A 1112 -45.37 15.40 -12.94
CA CYS A 1112 -45.69 16.81 -13.10
C CYS A 1112 -45.28 17.63 -11.87
N LYS A 1113 -45.44 17.08 -10.65
CA LYS A 1113 -45.01 17.74 -9.42
C LYS A 1113 -43.48 17.84 -9.32
N GLN A 1114 -42.75 16.77 -9.63
CA GLN A 1114 -41.28 16.75 -9.61
C GLN A 1114 -40.67 17.73 -10.62
N LEU A 1115 -41.21 17.78 -11.84
CA LEU A 1115 -40.73 18.68 -12.89
C LEU A 1115 -41.04 20.16 -12.61
N LYS A 1116 -42.08 20.44 -11.83
CA LYS A 1116 -42.41 21.81 -11.44
C LYS A 1116 -41.38 22.39 -10.47
N GLU A 1117 -40.84 21.57 -9.56
CA GLU A 1117 -39.80 21.94 -8.57
C GLU A 1117 -38.43 22.18 -9.21
N VAL A 1118 -38.14 21.57 -10.37
CA VAL A 1118 -36.87 21.77 -11.11
C VAL A 1118 -36.88 23.05 -11.96
N ASN A 1119 -38.06 23.58 -12.29
CA ASN A 1119 -38.25 24.78 -13.11
C ASN A 1119 -38.70 26.03 -12.31
N SER A 1120 -38.67 26.00 -10.96
CA SER A 1120 -38.99 27.17 -10.11
C SER A 1120 -37.76 27.92 -9.63
#